data_AF-Q9VP36-F1
#
_entry.id   AF-Q9VP36-F1
#
_cell.length_a   1.000
_cell.length_b   1.000
_cell.length_c   1.000
_cell.angle_alpha   90.00
_cell.angle_beta   90.00
_cell.angle_gamma   90.00
#
_symmetry.space_group_name_H-M   'P 1'
#
loop_
_entity.id
_entity.type
_entity.pdbx_description
1 polymer ?
#
loop_
_entity_poly.entity_id
_entity_poly.type
_entity_poly.pdbx_seq_one_letter_code
_entity_poly.pdbx_strand_id
1 'polypeptide(L)'
;MGSNGEELLNFAMNSDSVNTINSTADVAEIVLDTNLEFNKTIPFHLPQESDVEMVSVRSAAEPDPNKSDSKASNKSDSKLDGKSILESGTKPQAAPGEVFARKACLKRTNEYPAPLNHTLKKLNWKFNLRILISNLYMKSEDRLPGACVSRCLYNTSLCTQRHRCSALPDGPNFAAVQALRTTLHGQHYDTFLDILEMMVLQGVYPGEGVFDRLIDMAMILIAKEISVKELGDIYNKLIRTFFLLVDAFPPCWTALRPYYLSFLGVSHPPLRETRSTNSTQKLQFYIDLFEENLTHCSDEEIRENTKFYEKFVFNFSEEEDANMSQETVFLRHVQQYDWQSGKLCLDDFKRMSPAVRLARLCDVLNMLTCVLEIEFLSWLDHNRLRQSESELFQENSRSFASIVFEMSAGTRLSDIVKQIMSLYGQVVAKSMYPERQRILQRLVSLIVEVSNTAELKYEDNAVIYPSMGPQTHLLIEDFFKIFKSHNRKKVRTYLMAIRQLDPPYLRFEFTDHFLKLFFFPKKTHFGPEKVVGEFRARQWVKYNLKSEIEDDDDEQLSREDYLALLLSALKDYDKWLNLGGFWKYLMSKELVQPLTARISPVGRVVREAPKVFRLDALEEEVHTWKERMSTKVITGREKVNLPVASINMAKMCVRYGEDVRQMRVLRQLLQNEVYKEVDVSDWLTYLNNFLSYEESMSPVDSASSSLLGGI
;
A
#
# COMPACT_ATOMS: atom_id res chain seq x y z
N MET A 1 -13.55 47.46 38.09
CA MET A 1 -14.19 46.44 38.95
C MET A 1 -14.26 45.16 38.13
N GLY A 2 -13.52 44.12 38.52
CA GLY A 2 -13.31 42.92 37.70
C GLY A 2 -11.90 42.88 37.09
N SER A 3 -10.98 42.21 37.79
CA SER A 3 -9.73 41.65 37.27
C SER A 3 -9.14 40.79 38.38
N ASN A 4 -9.18 39.47 38.25
CA ASN A 4 -8.25 38.55 38.90
C ASN A 4 -7.97 37.48 37.86
N GLY A 5 -6.85 37.66 37.16
CA GLY A 5 -6.25 36.62 36.32
C GLY A 5 -5.62 35.58 37.24
N GLU A 6 -6.06 34.34 37.07
CA GLU A 6 -5.49 33.17 37.73
C GLU A 6 -4.24 32.73 36.95
N GLU A 7 -3.07 33.06 37.50
CA GLU A 7 -1.83 32.33 37.27
C GLU A 7 -1.77 31.17 38.28
N LEU A 8 -1.88 29.92 37.82
CA LEU A 8 -1.50 28.75 38.61
C LEU A 8 -0.46 27.92 37.85
N LEU A 9 0.77 28.14 38.30
CA LEU A 9 2.01 27.45 37.98
C LEU A 9 2.04 26.00 38.49
N ASN A 10 2.74 25.17 37.71
CA ASN A 10 3.61 24.06 38.13
C ASN A 10 3.03 22.93 39.00
N PHE A 11 2.74 21.80 38.36
CA PHE A 11 2.94 20.48 38.94
C PHE A 11 4.12 19.78 38.26
N ALA A 12 5.30 19.99 38.83
CA ALA A 12 6.46 19.11 38.71
C ALA A 12 6.89 18.77 40.13
N MET A 13 6.67 17.55 40.60
CA MET A 13 7.42 16.90 41.68
C MET A 13 7.04 15.42 41.81
N ASN A 14 8.07 14.56 41.71
CA ASN A 14 8.34 13.37 42.53
C ASN A 14 7.35 12.18 42.46
N SER A 15 7.74 10.92 42.47
CA SER A 15 9.01 10.27 42.82
C SER A 15 9.00 8.82 42.34
N ASP A 16 10.17 8.34 41.98
CA ASP A 16 10.55 6.94 41.83
C ASP A 16 10.10 6.06 43.01
N SER A 17 9.61 4.84 42.70
CA SER A 17 9.96 3.57 43.39
C SER A 17 8.97 2.46 43.03
N VAL A 18 9.24 1.73 41.94
CA VAL A 18 8.69 0.39 41.73
C VAL A 18 9.85 -0.59 41.84
N ASN A 19 10.10 -1.04 43.06
CA ASN A 19 11.06 -2.11 43.34
C ASN A 19 10.33 -3.45 43.43
N THR A 20 10.67 -4.30 42.46
CA THR A 20 11.13 -5.68 42.66
C THR A 20 10.12 -6.77 43.03
N ILE A 21 9.91 -7.58 42.00
CA ILE A 21 9.46 -8.98 41.95
C ILE A 21 10.26 -9.88 42.92
N ASN A 22 9.55 -10.64 43.76
CA ASN A 22 9.98 -11.92 44.35
C ASN A 22 8.84 -12.92 44.02
N SER A 23 9.03 -13.89 43.13
CA SER A 23 9.59 -15.24 43.35
C SER A 23 8.84 -16.08 44.38
N THR A 24 8.16 -17.13 43.90
CA THR A 24 8.01 -18.53 44.40
C THR A 24 6.84 -19.17 43.62
N ALA A 25 7.07 -20.12 42.72
CA ALA A 25 7.05 -21.57 42.99
C ALA A 25 5.74 -22.06 43.63
N ASP A 26 4.84 -22.66 42.85
CA ASP A 26 4.44 -24.07 43.04
C ASP A 26 3.37 -24.54 42.04
N VAL A 27 3.73 -25.64 41.40
CA VAL A 27 2.96 -26.76 40.86
C VAL A 27 1.45 -26.78 41.16
N ALA A 28 0.62 -26.81 40.11
CA ALA A 28 -0.71 -27.42 40.15
C ALA A 28 -0.99 -28.14 38.83
N GLU A 29 -0.76 -29.44 38.87
CA GLU A 29 -1.18 -30.46 37.92
C GLU A 29 -2.72 -30.51 37.90
N ILE A 30 -3.36 -30.22 36.76
CA ILE A 30 -4.80 -30.44 36.57
C ILE A 30 -4.94 -31.59 35.57
N VAL A 31 -5.19 -32.75 36.14
CA VAL A 31 -5.59 -33.98 35.45
C VAL A 31 -6.96 -33.75 34.81
N LEU A 32 -7.04 -34.02 33.51
CA LEU A 32 -8.25 -34.00 32.69
C LEU A 32 -9.03 -35.30 32.93
N ASP A 33 -10.15 -35.22 33.64
CA ASP A 33 -11.13 -36.29 33.66
C ASP A 33 -12.26 -36.02 32.66
N THR A 34 -12.41 -37.01 31.79
CA THR A 34 -13.44 -37.22 30.77
C THR A 34 -14.84 -37.45 31.33
N ASN A 35 -15.84 -37.11 30.50
CA ASN A 35 -17.26 -37.50 30.49
C ASN A 35 -18.26 -36.56 31.16
N LEU A 36 -19.01 -35.83 30.32
CA LEU A 36 -20.39 -35.44 30.58
C LEU A 36 -21.13 -35.22 29.25
N GLU A 37 -21.60 -36.32 28.67
CA GLU A 37 -22.79 -36.32 27.83
C GLU A 37 -24.02 -36.19 28.74
N PHE A 38 -24.98 -35.32 28.42
CA PHE A 38 -26.41 -35.65 28.43
C PHE A 38 -27.27 -34.51 27.87
N ASN A 39 -28.07 -34.87 26.87
CA ASN A 39 -29.19 -34.14 26.28
C ASN A 39 -30.18 -33.56 27.31
N LYS A 40 -30.76 -32.37 27.01
CA LYS A 40 -32.22 -32.12 27.05
C LYS A 40 -32.61 -30.73 26.51
N THR A 41 -33.35 -30.78 25.41
CA THR A 41 -34.17 -29.72 24.79
C THR A 41 -35.31 -29.30 25.72
N ILE A 42 -35.59 -27.99 25.84
CA ILE A 42 -36.88 -27.44 26.28
C ILE A 42 -37.29 -26.33 25.29
N PRO A 43 -38.50 -26.35 24.71
CA PRO A 43 -38.90 -25.49 23.59
C PRO A 43 -39.55 -24.17 24.07
N PHE A 44 -39.39 -23.09 23.29
CA PHE A 44 -39.99 -21.79 23.57
C PHE A 44 -41.11 -21.49 22.54
N HIS A 45 -42.33 -21.28 23.04
CA HIS A 45 -43.55 -21.02 22.28
C HIS A 45 -43.61 -19.60 21.68
N LEU A 46 -44.08 -19.50 20.43
CA LEU A 46 -44.51 -18.25 19.79
C LEU A 46 -45.84 -17.73 20.37
N PRO A 47 -46.01 -16.41 20.55
CA PRO A 47 -47.32 -15.79 20.71
C PRO A 47 -48.04 -15.61 19.37
N GLN A 48 -49.32 -15.99 19.34
CA GLN A 48 -50.27 -15.82 18.24
C GLN A 48 -50.72 -14.37 18.06
N GLU A 49 -50.80 -13.98 16.79
CA GLU A 49 -51.84 -13.20 16.10
C GLU A 49 -52.70 -12.21 16.91
N SER A 50 -52.58 -10.94 16.55
CA SER A 50 -53.69 -9.97 16.64
C SER A 50 -53.78 -9.20 15.33
N ASP A 51 -54.75 -9.59 14.51
CA ASP A 51 -55.25 -8.87 13.35
C ASP A 51 -55.85 -7.52 13.78
N VAL A 52 -55.34 -6.43 13.19
CA VAL A 52 -56.06 -5.15 13.17
C VAL A 52 -56.07 -4.65 11.74
N GLU A 53 -57.14 -5.03 11.06
CA GLU A 53 -57.54 -4.61 9.73
C GLU A 53 -58.36 -3.30 9.80
N MET A 54 -58.35 -2.54 8.70
CA MET A 54 -59.27 -1.44 8.34
C MET A 54 -59.04 -0.12 9.10
N VAL A 55 -58.89 1.04 8.45
CA VAL A 55 -59.88 1.65 7.56
C VAL A 55 -59.20 2.63 6.57
N SER A 56 -59.51 2.43 5.30
CA SER A 56 -59.35 3.40 4.20
C SER A 56 -60.48 4.43 4.23
N VAL A 57 -60.16 5.74 4.18
CA VAL A 57 -61.12 6.82 3.90
C VAL A 57 -60.66 7.66 2.70
N ARG A 58 -61.57 7.66 1.71
CA ARG A 58 -61.80 8.51 0.53
C ARG A 58 -61.34 9.98 0.67
N SER A 59 -60.69 10.58 -0.33
CA SER A 59 -61.20 11.20 -1.57
C SER A 59 -62.10 12.43 -1.41
N ALA A 60 -61.69 13.51 -2.11
CA ALA A 60 -62.44 14.68 -2.60
C ALA A 60 -62.60 15.91 -1.68
N ALA A 61 -61.94 17.01 -2.07
CA ALA A 61 -62.54 18.35 -2.22
C ALA A 61 -61.53 19.35 -2.81
N GLU A 62 -61.72 19.75 -4.07
CA GLU A 62 -61.40 21.09 -4.57
C GLU A 62 -62.38 22.11 -3.94
N PRO A 63 -62.00 23.39 -3.78
CA PRO A 63 -62.25 24.36 -4.86
C PRO A 63 -61.19 25.49 -5.00
N ASP A 64 -60.91 25.87 -6.24
CA ASP A 64 -60.52 27.23 -6.69
C ASP A 64 -61.77 28.18 -6.53
N PRO A 65 -61.79 29.51 -6.74
CA PRO A 65 -60.76 30.49 -7.14
C PRO A 65 -60.87 31.87 -6.41
N ASN A 66 -59.92 32.78 -6.66
CA ASN A 66 -60.12 34.24 -6.74
C ASN A 66 -58.82 34.91 -7.22
N LYS A 67 -58.80 35.52 -8.43
CA LYS A 67 -58.92 36.97 -8.71
C LYS A 67 -57.77 37.81 -8.13
N SER A 68 -57.18 38.82 -8.78
CA SER A 68 -57.23 39.42 -10.12
C SER A 68 -56.35 40.68 -10.02
N ASP A 69 -55.61 40.99 -11.08
CA ASP A 69 -55.26 42.33 -11.57
C ASP A 69 -54.76 43.42 -10.62
N SER A 70 -53.55 43.91 -10.89
CA SER A 70 -53.23 45.36 -10.87
C SER A 70 -52.00 45.67 -11.74
N LYS A 71 -52.22 46.63 -12.63
CA LYS A 71 -51.41 47.13 -13.75
C LYS A 71 -50.65 48.40 -13.34
N ALA A 72 -49.75 48.85 -14.25
CA ALA A 72 -49.25 50.23 -14.44
C ALA A 72 -48.09 50.69 -13.52
N SER A 73 -46.85 50.82 -14.01
CA SER A 73 -46.26 51.88 -14.87
C SER A 73 -45.85 53.16 -14.13
N ASN A 74 -44.55 53.48 -14.13
CA ASN A 74 -43.90 54.80 -14.12
C ASN A 74 -42.38 54.51 -14.35
N LYS A 75 -41.67 54.84 -15.44
CA LYS A 75 -41.36 56.10 -16.16
C LYS A 75 -40.56 57.15 -15.35
N SER A 76 -39.25 57.21 -15.62
CA SER A 76 -38.37 58.41 -15.84
C SER A 76 -36.90 57.95 -15.80
N ASP A 77 -36.11 57.98 -16.88
CA ASP A 77 -35.45 59.10 -17.57
C ASP A 77 -34.58 60.02 -16.69
N SER A 78 -33.25 59.90 -16.80
CA SER A 78 -32.33 61.04 -17.00
C SER A 78 -30.93 60.57 -17.42
N LYS A 79 -30.56 61.00 -18.63
CA LYS A 79 -29.21 61.08 -19.22
C LYS A 79 -28.38 62.16 -18.51
N LEU A 80 -27.04 62.05 -18.60
CA LEU A 80 -26.02 63.11 -18.81
C LEU A 80 -24.66 62.36 -18.98
N ASP A 81 -24.23 62.00 -20.18
CA ASP A 81 -23.44 62.78 -21.16
C ASP A 81 -22.21 63.53 -20.60
N GLY A 82 -21.03 63.17 -21.13
CA GLY A 82 -19.73 63.77 -20.86
C GLY A 82 -18.63 63.16 -21.74
N LYS A 83 -18.60 63.60 -23.01
CA LYS A 83 -17.68 63.20 -24.09
C LYS A 83 -16.55 64.26 -24.23
N SER A 84 -15.34 63.81 -24.58
CA SER A 84 -14.27 64.45 -25.40
C SER A 84 -12.87 64.18 -24.79
N ILE A 85 -11.88 63.52 -25.42
CA ILE A 85 -11.27 63.56 -26.78
C ILE A 85 -10.16 64.65 -26.90
N LEU A 86 -8.98 64.19 -27.35
CA LEU A 86 -7.76 64.91 -27.83
C LEU A 86 -6.86 65.50 -26.72
N GLU A 87 -5.52 65.54 -26.79
CA GLU A 87 -4.55 65.14 -27.81
C GLU A 87 -3.14 65.13 -27.20
N SER A 88 -2.23 64.50 -27.95
CA SER A 88 -0.77 64.45 -27.84
C SER A 88 -0.02 65.79 -27.68
N GLY A 89 1.13 65.74 -27.00
CA GLY A 89 2.19 66.76 -27.03
C GLY A 89 3.27 66.47 -25.97
N THR A 90 4.23 65.58 -26.24
CA THR A 90 5.62 65.91 -26.66
C THR A 90 6.41 66.80 -25.68
N LYS A 91 7.47 66.19 -25.10
CA LYS A 91 8.75 66.75 -24.58
C LYS A 91 9.06 68.20 -25.03
N PRO A 92 9.71 69.05 -24.19
CA PRO A 92 11.18 68.98 -24.09
C PRO A 92 11.87 69.50 -22.81
N GLN A 93 13.16 69.12 -22.69
CA GLN A 93 14.33 69.90 -22.19
C GLN A 93 14.37 70.34 -20.71
N ALA A 94 15.36 69.93 -19.90
CA ALA A 94 16.81 70.22 -19.92
C ALA A 94 17.19 71.61 -19.37
N ALA A 95 17.82 71.66 -18.18
CA ALA A 95 18.96 72.53 -17.84
C ALA A 95 19.46 72.25 -16.39
N PRO A 96 20.74 72.55 -16.05
CA PRO A 96 21.50 71.90 -14.98
C PRO A 96 21.97 72.84 -13.84
N GLY A 97 22.37 72.26 -12.70
CA GLY A 97 23.26 72.91 -11.71
C GLY A 97 24.00 71.82 -10.92
N GLU A 98 25.31 71.59 -11.09
CA GLU A 98 26.50 72.31 -10.62
C GLU A 98 26.95 72.00 -9.16
N VAL A 99 28.21 71.55 -9.08
CA VAL A 99 29.23 71.61 -8.00
C VAL A 99 29.07 70.79 -6.70
N PHE A 100 29.85 69.72 -6.52
CA PHE A 100 31.20 69.76 -5.91
C PHE A 100 31.84 68.37 -5.83
N ALA A 101 33.10 68.32 -6.25
CA ALA A 101 33.94 67.14 -6.34
C ALA A 101 34.40 66.63 -4.95
N ARG A 102 34.25 65.33 -4.71
CA ARG A 102 35.15 64.57 -3.82
C ARG A 102 35.87 63.51 -4.65
N LYS A 103 37.12 63.83 -5.00
CA LYS A 103 38.12 62.87 -5.49
C LYS A 103 38.35 61.80 -4.43
N ALA A 104 37.77 60.63 -4.61
CA ALA A 104 38.29 59.40 -4.04
C ALA A 104 38.72 58.51 -5.22
N CYS A 105 40.02 58.23 -5.26
CA CYS A 105 40.67 57.42 -6.28
C CYS A 105 40.06 56.01 -6.31
N LEU A 106 39.17 55.77 -7.27
CA LEU A 106 38.66 54.44 -7.62
C LEU A 106 39.82 53.63 -8.22
N LYS A 107 40.52 52.88 -7.36
CA LYS A 107 41.35 51.76 -7.81
C LYS A 107 40.42 50.77 -8.50
N ARG A 108 40.56 50.65 -9.83
CA ARG A 108 40.02 49.56 -10.64
C ARG A 108 40.50 48.23 -10.04
N THR A 109 39.67 47.58 -9.24
CA THR A 109 39.84 46.17 -8.93
C THR A 109 39.48 45.42 -10.21
N ASN A 110 40.52 44.95 -10.91
CA ASN A 110 40.37 43.89 -11.88
C ASN A 110 39.75 42.70 -11.13
N GLU A 111 38.46 42.47 -11.36
CA GLU A 111 37.77 41.25 -11.00
C GLU A 111 38.41 40.11 -11.82
N TYR A 112 39.47 39.52 -11.27
CA TYR A 112 39.80 38.14 -11.62
C TYR A 112 38.76 37.26 -10.93
N PRO A 113 38.08 36.35 -11.65
CA PRO A 113 37.15 35.43 -11.03
C PRO A 113 37.90 34.64 -9.96
N ALA A 114 37.28 34.55 -8.78
CA ALA A 114 37.82 33.85 -7.63
C ALA A 114 38.39 32.49 -8.05
N PRO A 115 39.62 32.14 -7.63
CA PRO A 115 40.19 30.83 -7.92
C PRO A 115 39.22 29.77 -7.39
N LEU A 116 38.85 28.83 -8.24
CA LEU A 116 38.16 27.60 -7.85
C LEU A 116 38.99 26.94 -6.74
N ASN A 117 38.57 27.16 -5.50
CA ASN A 117 39.21 26.61 -4.30
C ASN A 117 39.29 25.09 -4.44
N HIS A 118 40.50 24.61 -4.72
CA HIS A 118 40.81 23.20 -4.95
C HIS A 118 40.81 22.34 -3.67
N THR A 119 40.18 22.81 -2.59
CA THR A 119 40.04 22.09 -1.31
C THR A 119 38.82 21.16 -1.28
N LEU A 120 38.46 20.54 -2.41
CA LEU A 120 37.17 19.85 -2.62
C LEU A 120 37.18 18.31 -2.49
N LYS A 121 38.17 17.66 -1.85
CA LYS A 121 38.28 16.18 -1.88
C LYS A 121 38.14 15.39 -0.57
N LYS A 122 37.91 16.02 0.60
CA LYS A 122 37.54 15.28 1.82
C LYS A 122 36.04 15.45 2.10
N LEU A 123 35.32 14.33 2.24
CA LEU A 123 33.99 14.18 2.90
C LEU A 123 32.66 14.39 2.13
N ASN A 124 32.57 14.17 0.81
CA ASN A 124 31.24 14.12 0.16
C ASN A 124 30.48 12.77 0.35
N TRP A 125 31.15 11.71 0.83
CA TRP A 125 30.53 10.38 0.95
C TRP A 125 29.45 10.32 2.05
N LYS A 126 29.61 11.06 3.16
CA LYS A 126 28.59 11.09 4.24
C LYS A 126 27.29 11.70 3.72
N PHE A 127 27.40 12.74 2.89
CA PHE A 127 26.27 13.38 2.25
C PHE A 127 25.60 12.43 1.23
N ASN A 128 26.39 11.76 0.39
CA ASN A 128 25.89 10.72 -0.51
C ASN A 128 25.15 9.60 0.23
N LEU A 129 25.73 9.07 1.32
CA LEU A 129 25.09 8.04 2.13
C LEU A 129 23.77 8.54 2.74
N ARG A 130 23.72 9.78 3.22
CA ARG A 130 22.48 10.39 3.71
C ARG A 130 21.39 10.40 2.64
N ILE A 131 21.72 10.86 1.42
CA ILE A 131 20.76 10.90 0.31
C ILE A 131 20.35 9.48 -0.09
N LEU A 132 21.29 8.54 -0.16
CA LEU A 132 21.02 7.15 -0.50
C LEU A 132 19.99 6.53 0.45
N ILE A 133 20.23 6.66 1.76
CA ILE A 133 19.30 6.15 2.79
C ILE A 133 17.98 6.92 2.75
N SER A 134 18.02 8.24 2.59
CA SER A 134 16.82 9.05 2.42
C SER A 134 15.97 8.57 1.25
N ASN A 135 16.59 8.19 0.12
CA ASN A 135 15.87 7.67 -1.03
C ASN A 135 15.21 6.32 -0.73
N LEU A 136 15.88 5.41 0.00
CA LEU A 136 15.29 4.15 0.45
C LEU A 136 14.09 4.39 1.37
N TYR A 137 14.21 5.32 2.30
CA TYR A 137 13.16 5.67 3.26
C TYR A 137 11.95 6.35 2.60
N MET A 138 12.20 7.26 1.65
CA MET A 138 11.17 8.08 1.00
C MET A 138 10.44 7.39 -0.16
N LYS A 139 10.99 6.30 -0.71
CA LYS A 139 10.36 5.56 -1.82
C LYS A 139 9.40 4.49 -1.28
N SER A 140 8.20 4.92 -0.91
CA SER A 140 7.18 4.05 -0.28
C SER A 140 6.84 2.79 -1.11
N GLU A 141 6.84 2.88 -2.45
CA GLU A 141 6.58 1.74 -3.34
C GLU A 141 7.57 0.58 -3.15
N ASP A 142 8.84 0.90 -2.91
CA ASP A 142 9.88 -0.13 -2.72
C ASP A 142 9.79 -0.81 -1.35
N ARG A 143 9.08 -0.20 -0.39
CA ARG A 143 8.88 -0.74 0.96
C ARG A 143 7.83 -1.85 0.99
N LEU A 144 6.89 -1.83 0.06
CA LEU A 144 5.88 -2.87 -0.10
C LEU A 144 5.87 -3.40 -1.53
N PRO A 145 6.86 -4.21 -1.92
CA PRO A 145 6.98 -4.71 -3.28
C PRO A 145 5.78 -5.61 -3.63
N GLY A 146 5.27 -5.48 -4.85
CA GLY A 146 4.16 -6.29 -5.34
C GLY A 146 2.76 -5.80 -4.95
N ALA A 147 2.66 -4.72 -4.17
CA ALA A 147 1.39 -4.10 -3.81
C ALA A 147 0.72 -3.35 -4.97
N CYS A 148 -0.59 -3.15 -4.83
CA CYS A 148 -1.37 -2.25 -5.67
C CYS A 148 -0.97 -0.80 -5.42
N VAL A 149 -0.42 -0.14 -6.44
CA VAL A 149 0.00 1.26 -6.38
C VAL A 149 -1.05 2.15 -7.03
N SER A 150 -1.55 3.14 -6.28
CA SER A 150 -2.50 4.11 -6.82
C SER A 150 -1.81 5.24 -7.57
N ARG A 151 -2.57 5.92 -8.44
CA ARG A 151 -2.10 7.13 -9.14
C ARG A 151 -1.64 8.25 -8.19
N CYS A 152 -2.15 8.25 -6.96
CA CYS A 152 -1.84 9.24 -5.94
C CYS A 152 -0.36 9.22 -5.53
N LEU A 153 0.28 8.04 -5.54
CA LEU A 153 1.68 7.90 -5.14
C LEU A 153 2.64 8.59 -6.11
N TYR A 154 2.28 8.65 -7.40
CA TYR A 154 3.11 9.29 -8.42
C TYR A 154 3.07 10.83 -8.37
N ASN A 155 2.08 11.41 -7.69
CA ASN A 155 1.98 12.85 -7.49
C ASN A 155 1.31 13.19 -6.15
N THR A 156 2.09 13.08 -5.08
CA THR A 156 1.68 13.41 -3.70
C THR A 156 1.10 14.82 -3.58
N SER A 157 1.62 15.79 -4.35
CA SER A 157 1.13 17.18 -4.30
C SER A 157 -0.31 17.30 -4.81
N LEU A 158 -0.62 16.60 -5.91
CA LEU A 158 -1.97 16.55 -6.47
C LEU A 158 -2.92 15.75 -5.56
N CYS A 159 -2.45 14.63 -5.01
CA CYS A 159 -3.20 13.85 -4.02
C CYS A 159 -3.59 14.71 -2.81
N THR A 160 -2.66 15.51 -2.29
CA THR A 160 -2.94 16.39 -1.15
C THR A 160 -4.01 17.44 -1.49
N GLN A 161 -3.96 18.01 -2.70
CA GLN A 161 -4.90 19.02 -3.17
C GLN A 161 -6.28 18.48 -3.55
N ARG A 162 -6.36 17.24 -4.05
CA ARG A 162 -7.60 16.65 -4.57
C ARG A 162 -8.29 15.65 -3.65
N HIS A 163 -7.54 15.02 -2.74
CA HIS A 163 -8.06 13.94 -1.88
C HIS A 163 -7.80 14.20 -0.39
N ARG A 164 -6.53 14.28 0.05
CA ARG A 164 -6.20 14.26 1.50
C ARG A 164 -6.89 15.39 2.28
N CYS A 165 -6.86 16.60 1.73
CA CYS A 165 -7.42 17.80 2.38
C CYS A 165 -8.70 18.31 1.68
N SER A 166 -9.29 17.49 0.82
CA SER A 166 -10.44 17.89 0.01
C SER A 166 -11.74 17.49 0.68
N ALA A 167 -12.81 18.23 0.37
CA ALA A 167 -14.16 17.89 0.80
C ALA A 167 -14.57 16.51 0.25
N LEU A 168 -15.67 15.97 0.77
CA LEU A 168 -16.30 14.76 0.24
C LEU A 168 -16.58 14.95 -1.28
N PRO A 169 -16.37 13.92 -2.12
CA PRO A 169 -16.81 13.98 -3.52
C PRO A 169 -18.31 14.27 -3.62
N ASP A 170 -18.72 14.78 -4.78
CA ASP A 170 -20.13 14.98 -5.08
C ASP A 170 -20.87 13.64 -4.98
N GLY A 171 -21.98 13.67 -4.22
CA GLY A 171 -22.88 12.54 -4.12
C GLY A 171 -23.76 12.39 -5.36
N PRO A 172 -24.38 11.22 -5.55
CA PRO A 172 -25.26 10.98 -6.68
C PRO A 172 -26.57 11.74 -6.50
N ASN A 173 -27.15 12.22 -7.60
CA ASN A 173 -28.49 12.80 -7.56
C ASN A 173 -29.54 11.72 -7.27
N PHE A 174 -30.72 12.14 -6.82
CA PHE A 174 -31.81 11.23 -6.45
C PHE A 174 -32.18 10.24 -7.57
N ALA A 175 -32.22 10.70 -8.83
CA ALA A 175 -32.55 9.85 -9.98
C ALA A 175 -31.51 8.74 -10.18
N ALA A 176 -30.22 9.04 -9.99
CA ALA A 176 -29.14 8.08 -10.13
C ALA A 176 -29.13 7.06 -8.98
N VAL A 177 -29.42 7.49 -7.74
CA VAL A 177 -29.63 6.57 -6.61
C VAL A 177 -30.80 5.64 -6.87
N GLN A 178 -31.93 6.19 -7.34
CA GLN A 178 -33.11 5.40 -7.67
C GLN A 178 -32.82 4.43 -8.81
N ALA A 179 -32.06 4.83 -9.83
CA ALA A 179 -31.66 3.96 -10.93
C ALA A 179 -30.76 2.80 -10.45
N LEU A 180 -29.77 3.06 -9.59
CA LEU A 180 -28.94 2.01 -8.97
C LEU A 180 -29.80 1.02 -8.17
N ARG A 181 -30.73 1.53 -7.36
CA ARG A 181 -31.64 0.70 -6.56
C ARG A 181 -32.57 -0.14 -7.44
N THR A 182 -33.19 0.47 -8.44
CA THR A 182 -34.14 -0.20 -9.35
C THR A 182 -33.42 -1.23 -10.22
N THR A 183 -32.24 -0.93 -10.74
CA THR A 183 -31.46 -1.88 -11.56
C THR A 183 -31.00 -3.08 -10.75
N LEU A 184 -30.54 -2.88 -9.51
CA LEU A 184 -30.14 -3.97 -8.63
C LEU A 184 -31.32 -4.84 -8.19
N HIS A 185 -32.46 -4.22 -7.82
CA HIS A 185 -33.71 -4.95 -7.53
C HIS A 185 -34.26 -5.70 -8.73
N GLY A 186 -34.17 -5.12 -9.94
CA GLY A 186 -34.54 -5.77 -11.19
C GLY A 186 -33.52 -6.76 -11.72
N GLN A 187 -32.42 -7.01 -11.00
CA GLN A 187 -31.31 -7.89 -11.41
C GLN A 187 -30.68 -7.51 -12.77
N HIS A 188 -30.77 -6.24 -13.16
CA HIS A 188 -30.10 -5.68 -14.32
C HIS A 188 -28.65 -5.35 -13.99
N TYR A 189 -27.87 -6.37 -13.62
CA TYR A 189 -26.50 -6.22 -13.11
C TYR A 189 -25.57 -5.50 -14.08
N ASP A 190 -25.69 -5.77 -15.38
CA ASP A 190 -24.86 -5.12 -16.40
C ASP A 190 -25.13 -3.59 -16.45
N THR A 191 -26.41 -3.21 -16.44
CA THR A 191 -26.86 -1.81 -16.38
C THR A 191 -26.47 -1.14 -15.06
N PHE A 192 -26.57 -1.85 -13.94
CA PHE A 192 -26.09 -1.35 -12.64
C PHE A 192 -24.60 -1.01 -12.71
N LEU A 193 -23.78 -1.89 -13.28
CA LEU A 193 -22.34 -1.67 -13.47
C LEU A 193 -22.05 -0.52 -14.45
N ASP A 194 -22.83 -0.36 -15.52
CA ASP A 194 -22.70 0.78 -16.45
C ASP A 194 -22.96 2.12 -15.76
N ILE A 195 -23.97 2.18 -14.89
CA ILE A 195 -24.28 3.40 -14.13
C ILE A 195 -23.10 3.75 -13.21
N LEU A 196 -22.50 2.76 -12.53
CA LEU A 196 -21.33 2.98 -11.68
C LEU A 196 -20.12 3.47 -12.48
N GLU A 197 -19.84 2.88 -13.64
CA GLU A 197 -18.75 3.33 -14.52
C GLU A 197 -18.99 4.77 -15.02
N MET A 198 -20.22 5.12 -15.36
CA MET A 198 -20.59 6.48 -15.73
C MET A 198 -20.39 7.47 -14.57
N MET A 199 -20.75 7.08 -13.34
CA MET A 199 -20.50 7.90 -12.15
C MET A 199 -19.00 8.12 -11.90
N VAL A 200 -18.18 7.08 -12.08
CA VAL A 200 -16.71 7.18 -12.01
C VAL A 200 -16.19 8.21 -13.02
N LEU A 201 -16.66 8.16 -14.28
CA LEU A 201 -16.26 9.13 -15.31
C LEU A 201 -16.70 10.56 -14.99
N GLN A 202 -17.81 10.72 -14.27
CA GLN A 202 -18.33 12.01 -13.83
C GLN A 202 -17.70 12.52 -12.53
N GLY A 203 -16.90 11.70 -11.83
CA GLY A 203 -16.34 12.04 -10.51
C GLY A 203 -17.37 12.05 -9.38
N VAL A 204 -18.50 11.37 -9.56
CA VAL A 204 -19.59 11.27 -8.59
C VAL A 204 -19.43 10.00 -7.77
N TYR A 205 -19.32 10.13 -6.45
CA TYR A 205 -19.19 8.96 -5.59
C TYR A 205 -20.54 8.27 -5.44
N PRO A 206 -20.68 6.96 -5.70
CA PRO A 206 -21.99 6.29 -5.70
C PRO A 206 -22.69 6.21 -4.32
N GLY A 207 -21.96 6.47 -3.23
CA GLY A 207 -22.50 6.46 -1.87
C GLY A 207 -22.04 5.26 -1.03
N GLU A 208 -22.55 5.20 0.20
CA GLU A 208 -22.25 4.11 1.14
C GLU A 208 -22.80 2.76 0.64
N GLY A 209 -22.09 1.68 0.93
CA GLY A 209 -22.51 0.33 0.60
C GLY A 209 -22.20 -0.12 -0.83
N VAL A 210 -21.75 0.78 -1.74
CA VAL A 210 -21.45 0.38 -3.13
C VAL A 210 -20.42 -0.75 -3.20
N PHE A 211 -19.35 -0.65 -2.40
CA PHE A 211 -18.32 -1.69 -2.34
C PHE A 211 -18.86 -3.00 -1.72
N ASP A 212 -19.76 -2.91 -0.74
CA ASP A 212 -20.48 -4.08 -0.20
C ASP A 212 -21.30 -4.76 -1.30
N ARG A 213 -22.06 -4.01 -2.09
CA ARG A 213 -22.85 -4.57 -3.20
C ARG A 213 -22.00 -5.27 -4.24
N LEU A 214 -20.85 -4.70 -4.59
CA LEU A 214 -19.95 -5.33 -5.56
C LEU A 214 -19.38 -6.64 -5.01
N ILE A 215 -19.01 -6.69 -3.72
CA ILE A 215 -18.57 -7.92 -3.08
C ILE A 215 -19.72 -8.94 -2.99
N ASP A 216 -20.91 -8.53 -2.57
CA ASP A 216 -22.09 -9.39 -2.51
C ASP A 216 -22.35 -10.03 -3.88
N MET A 217 -22.37 -9.20 -4.94
CA MET A 217 -22.50 -9.66 -6.32
C MET A 217 -21.40 -10.67 -6.68
N ALA A 218 -20.14 -10.41 -6.32
CA ALA A 218 -19.04 -11.34 -6.63
C ALA A 218 -19.26 -12.70 -5.97
N MET A 219 -19.87 -12.73 -4.78
CA MET A 219 -20.15 -13.96 -4.06
C MET A 219 -21.39 -14.70 -4.59
N ILE A 220 -22.47 -14.01 -4.95
CA ILE A 220 -23.77 -14.65 -5.21
C ILE A 220 -24.21 -14.72 -6.68
N LEU A 221 -23.52 -14.02 -7.60
CA LEU A 221 -23.94 -13.95 -9.01
C LEU A 221 -23.93 -15.35 -9.66
N ILE A 222 -25.07 -15.81 -10.18
CA ILE A 222 -25.20 -17.12 -10.81
C ILE A 222 -25.92 -17.01 -12.16
N ALA A 223 -25.69 -17.98 -13.06
CA ALA A 223 -26.32 -18.03 -14.37
C ALA A 223 -27.76 -18.54 -14.25
N LYS A 224 -28.67 -17.66 -13.86
CA LYS A 224 -30.13 -17.86 -13.99
C LYS A 224 -30.57 -17.14 -15.25
N GLU A 225 -31.08 -17.89 -16.23
CA GLU A 225 -31.57 -17.40 -17.54
C GLU A 225 -30.53 -16.79 -18.49
N ILE A 226 -29.40 -16.27 -17.99
CA ILE A 226 -28.29 -15.79 -18.83
C ILE A 226 -27.35 -16.93 -19.24
N SER A 227 -26.67 -16.76 -20.38
CA SER A 227 -25.64 -17.69 -20.80
C SER A 227 -24.43 -17.64 -19.86
N VAL A 228 -23.68 -18.74 -19.81
CA VAL A 228 -22.43 -18.83 -19.04
C VAL A 228 -21.41 -17.77 -19.50
N LYS A 229 -21.44 -17.42 -20.79
CA LYS A 229 -20.57 -16.39 -21.37
C LYS A 229 -20.94 -15.00 -20.84
N GLU A 230 -22.22 -14.64 -20.88
CA GLU A 230 -22.71 -13.36 -20.34
C GLU A 230 -22.45 -13.25 -18.84
N LEU A 231 -22.65 -14.32 -18.07
CA LEU A 231 -22.27 -14.36 -16.66
C LEU A 231 -20.78 -14.04 -16.47
N GLY A 232 -19.93 -14.65 -17.30
CA GLY A 232 -18.49 -14.40 -17.30
C GLY A 232 -18.14 -12.94 -17.60
N ASP A 233 -18.81 -12.34 -18.58
CA ASP A 233 -18.61 -10.94 -18.98
C ASP A 233 -19.07 -9.96 -17.88
N ILE A 234 -20.25 -10.18 -17.29
CA ILE A 234 -20.77 -9.39 -16.17
C ILE A 234 -19.85 -9.49 -14.95
N TYR A 235 -19.37 -10.69 -14.62
CA TYR A 235 -18.46 -10.88 -13.49
C TYR A 235 -17.12 -10.17 -13.74
N ASN A 236 -16.52 -10.30 -14.93
CA ASN A 236 -15.30 -9.57 -15.26
C ASN A 236 -15.49 -8.04 -15.19
N LYS A 237 -16.64 -7.55 -15.66
CA LYS A 237 -17.02 -6.13 -15.55
C LYS A 237 -17.14 -5.71 -14.09
N LEU A 238 -17.78 -6.53 -13.25
CA LEU A 238 -17.89 -6.31 -11.81
C LEU A 238 -16.52 -6.13 -11.14
N ILE A 239 -15.59 -7.08 -11.35
CA ILE A 239 -14.22 -6.99 -10.80
C ILE A 239 -13.54 -5.70 -11.27
N ARG A 240 -13.63 -5.39 -12.58
CA ARG A 240 -13.07 -4.16 -13.15
C ARG A 240 -13.66 -2.90 -12.52
N THR A 241 -14.98 -2.84 -12.35
CA THR A 241 -15.69 -1.69 -11.78
C THR A 241 -15.29 -1.43 -10.33
N PHE A 242 -15.05 -2.48 -9.54
CA PHE A 242 -14.49 -2.33 -8.18
C PHE A 242 -13.16 -1.56 -8.21
N PHE A 243 -12.19 -2.02 -9.01
CA PHE A 243 -10.88 -1.37 -9.09
C PHE A 243 -10.94 0.02 -9.70
N LEU A 244 -11.86 0.27 -10.64
CA LEU A 244 -12.11 1.61 -11.17
C LEU A 244 -12.62 2.58 -10.09
N LEU A 245 -13.52 2.13 -9.22
CA LEU A 245 -14.01 2.93 -8.09
C LEU A 245 -12.88 3.23 -7.10
N VAL A 246 -12.04 2.25 -6.76
CA VAL A 246 -10.90 2.46 -5.87
C VAL A 246 -9.88 3.43 -6.48
N ASP A 247 -9.61 3.39 -7.78
CA ASP A 247 -8.69 4.35 -8.42
C ASP A 247 -9.28 5.77 -8.52
N ALA A 248 -10.59 5.89 -8.75
CA ALA A 248 -11.29 7.17 -8.84
C ALA A 248 -11.55 7.82 -7.48
N PHE A 249 -11.84 7.01 -6.46
CA PHE A 249 -12.16 7.43 -5.10
C PHE A 249 -11.22 6.75 -4.10
N PRO A 250 -9.90 7.02 -4.17
CA PRO A 250 -8.91 6.25 -3.43
C PRO A 250 -9.05 6.39 -1.92
N PRO A 251 -8.66 5.36 -1.14
CA PRO A 251 -8.76 5.39 0.33
C PRO A 251 -7.86 6.45 0.98
N CYS A 252 -6.97 7.10 0.22
CA CYS A 252 -6.23 8.27 0.67
C CYS A 252 -7.07 9.56 0.76
N TRP A 253 -8.31 9.54 0.25
CA TRP A 253 -9.25 10.64 0.39
C TRP A 253 -9.84 10.62 1.79
N THR A 254 -9.28 11.42 2.69
CA THR A 254 -9.60 11.40 4.13
C THR A 254 -11.10 11.54 4.42
N ALA A 255 -11.84 12.32 3.63
CA ALA A 255 -13.30 12.47 3.77
C ALA A 255 -14.08 11.16 3.51
N LEU A 256 -13.53 10.24 2.70
CA LEU A 256 -14.10 8.93 2.44
C LEU A 256 -13.70 7.87 3.48
N ARG A 257 -12.82 8.21 4.44
CA ARG A 257 -12.35 7.29 5.49
C ARG A 257 -13.49 6.56 6.22
N PRO A 258 -14.59 7.22 6.65
CA PRO A 258 -15.70 6.53 7.30
C PRO A 258 -16.35 5.47 6.41
N TYR A 259 -16.51 5.76 5.12
CA TYR A 259 -17.12 4.84 4.15
C TYR A 259 -16.25 3.59 3.92
N TYR A 260 -14.93 3.76 3.82
CA TYR A 260 -14.01 2.63 3.71
C TYR A 260 -13.93 1.79 4.99
N LEU A 261 -13.94 2.42 6.17
CA LEU A 261 -13.94 1.71 7.45
C LEU A 261 -15.25 0.93 7.66
N SER A 262 -16.40 1.54 7.33
CA SER A 262 -17.71 0.90 7.29
C SER A 262 -17.68 -0.34 6.36
N PHE A 263 -17.17 -0.18 5.14
CA PHE A 263 -16.97 -1.26 4.18
C PHE A 263 -16.08 -2.40 4.71
N LEU A 264 -15.01 -2.09 5.46
CA LEU A 264 -14.11 -3.07 6.07
C LEU A 264 -14.72 -3.76 7.31
N GLY A 265 -15.90 -3.34 7.77
CA GLY A 265 -16.55 -3.87 8.98
C GLY A 265 -15.91 -3.38 10.27
N VAL A 266 -15.23 -2.22 10.24
CA VAL A 266 -14.66 -1.61 11.44
C VAL A 266 -15.71 -0.71 12.08
N SER A 267 -16.22 -1.10 13.24
CA SER A 267 -17.12 -0.26 14.02
C SER A 267 -16.43 1.05 14.39
N HIS A 268 -17.03 2.18 14.03
CA HIS A 268 -16.66 3.45 14.66
C HIS A 268 -16.89 3.33 16.17
N PRO A 269 -15.98 3.84 17.03
CA PRO A 269 -16.31 3.98 18.44
C PRO A 269 -17.61 4.80 18.52
N PRO A 270 -18.72 4.21 18.99
CA PRO A 270 -20.00 4.86 18.88
C PRO A 270 -19.99 6.06 19.80
N LEU A 271 -20.24 7.26 19.26
CA LEU A 271 -20.40 8.47 20.07
C LEU A 271 -21.58 8.38 21.06
N ARG A 272 -22.43 7.33 20.99
CA ARG A 272 -23.43 6.98 22.00
C ARG A 272 -23.67 5.48 22.03
N GLU A 273 -23.68 4.94 23.25
CA GLU A 273 -24.04 3.57 23.61
C GLU A 273 -25.26 3.06 22.83
N THR A 274 -25.03 2.22 21.82
CA THR A 274 -26.05 1.30 21.34
C THR A 274 -25.29 0.01 21.04
N ARG A 275 -25.69 -1.07 21.72
CA ARG A 275 -25.06 -2.40 21.68
C ARG A 275 -24.83 -2.83 20.23
N SER A 276 -23.68 -2.52 19.66
CA SER A 276 -23.33 -2.97 18.32
C SER A 276 -23.09 -4.46 18.44
N THR A 277 -23.91 -5.26 17.79
CA THR A 277 -23.51 -6.62 17.41
C THR A 277 -22.10 -6.52 16.84
N ASN A 278 -21.14 -7.20 17.47
CA ASN A 278 -19.77 -7.29 16.94
C ASN A 278 -19.87 -7.96 15.56
N SER A 279 -20.07 -7.15 14.52
CA SER A 279 -19.99 -7.61 13.15
C SER A 279 -18.53 -8.01 12.93
N THR A 280 -18.30 -9.27 12.60
CA THR A 280 -16.99 -9.77 12.21
C THR A 280 -16.42 -8.85 11.12
N GLN A 281 -15.15 -8.45 11.29
CA GLN A 281 -14.47 -7.64 10.28
C GLN A 281 -14.50 -8.33 8.93
N LYS A 282 -14.58 -7.57 7.84
CA LYS A 282 -14.80 -8.14 6.51
C LYS A 282 -13.66 -9.05 6.07
N LEU A 283 -12.41 -8.66 6.31
CA LEU A 283 -11.26 -9.51 5.99
C LEU A 283 -11.32 -10.83 6.77
N GLN A 284 -11.60 -10.77 8.08
CA GLN A 284 -11.74 -11.94 8.93
C GLN A 284 -12.82 -12.90 8.39
N PHE A 285 -14.00 -12.39 8.08
CA PHE A 285 -15.09 -13.17 7.52
C PHE A 285 -14.70 -13.93 6.23
N TYR A 286 -14.03 -13.25 5.28
CA TYR A 286 -13.63 -13.90 4.03
C TYR A 286 -12.45 -14.84 4.19
N ILE A 287 -11.57 -14.60 5.17
CA ILE A 287 -10.48 -15.50 5.54
C ILE A 287 -11.04 -16.78 6.18
N ASP A 288 -12.02 -16.68 7.08
CA ASP A 288 -12.72 -17.83 7.67
C ASP A 288 -13.42 -18.67 6.59
N LEU A 289 -14.13 -18.02 5.68
CA LEU A 289 -14.81 -18.69 4.57
C LEU A 289 -13.83 -19.32 3.58
N PHE A 290 -12.66 -18.71 3.39
CA PHE A 290 -11.57 -19.27 2.59
C PHE A 290 -10.96 -20.51 3.23
N GLU A 291 -10.69 -20.47 4.53
CA GLU A 291 -10.21 -21.63 5.29
C GLU A 291 -11.20 -22.80 5.23
N GLU A 292 -12.49 -22.53 5.45
CA GLU A 292 -13.56 -23.53 5.33
C GLU A 292 -13.57 -24.14 3.92
N ASN A 293 -13.57 -23.32 2.87
CA ASN A 293 -13.64 -23.80 1.49
C ASN A 293 -12.40 -24.61 1.07
N LEU A 294 -11.21 -24.30 1.60
CA LEU A 294 -9.99 -25.07 1.33
C LEU A 294 -10.07 -26.52 1.82
N THR A 295 -10.94 -26.83 2.79
CA THR A 295 -11.18 -28.21 3.25
C THR A 295 -12.03 -29.02 2.28
N HIS A 296 -12.80 -28.34 1.43
CA HIS A 296 -13.68 -28.96 0.44
C HIS A 296 -13.07 -29.07 -0.96
N CYS A 297 -11.95 -28.38 -1.22
CA CYS A 297 -11.25 -28.43 -2.50
C CYS A 297 -10.29 -29.61 -2.57
N SER A 298 -10.24 -30.27 -3.72
CA SER A 298 -9.18 -31.23 -4.08
C SER A 298 -7.84 -30.52 -4.32
N ASP A 299 -6.74 -31.27 -4.26
CA ASP A 299 -5.40 -30.74 -4.52
C ASP A 299 -5.23 -30.28 -5.98
N GLU A 300 -5.91 -30.91 -6.93
CA GLU A 300 -5.98 -30.48 -8.34
C GLU A 300 -6.65 -29.10 -8.46
N GLU A 301 -7.81 -28.90 -7.85
CA GLU A 301 -8.55 -27.63 -7.88
C GLU A 301 -7.78 -26.47 -7.24
N ILE A 302 -6.93 -26.76 -6.25
CA ILE A 302 -6.09 -25.76 -5.60
C ILE A 302 -4.89 -25.36 -6.48
N ARG A 303 -4.31 -26.33 -7.20
CA ARG A 303 -3.14 -26.13 -8.09
C ARG A 303 -3.50 -25.43 -9.40
N GLU A 304 -4.74 -25.58 -9.87
CA GLU A 304 -5.19 -25.04 -11.15
C GLU A 304 -5.86 -23.66 -11.03
N ASN A 305 -5.85 -22.91 -12.14
CA ASN A 305 -6.64 -21.69 -12.25
C ASN A 305 -8.10 -22.04 -12.60
N THR A 306 -8.87 -22.43 -11.59
CA THR A 306 -10.29 -22.78 -11.73
C THR A 306 -11.14 -21.59 -12.19
N LYS A 307 -12.26 -21.87 -12.85
CA LYS A 307 -13.21 -20.84 -13.30
C LYS A 307 -13.96 -20.24 -12.12
N PHE A 308 -14.40 -18.98 -12.26
CA PHE A 308 -15.22 -18.26 -11.29
C PHE A 308 -16.74 -18.36 -11.57
N TYR A 309 -17.13 -19.16 -12.56
CA TYR A 309 -18.52 -19.39 -12.94
C TYR A 309 -18.78 -20.86 -13.24
N GLU A 310 -20.03 -21.27 -13.02
CA GLU A 310 -20.56 -22.56 -13.43
C GLU A 310 -21.98 -22.40 -14.01
N LYS A 311 -22.38 -23.35 -14.86
CA LYS A 311 -23.74 -23.41 -15.38
C LYS A 311 -24.62 -24.13 -14.37
N PHE A 312 -25.64 -23.46 -13.87
CA PHE A 312 -26.71 -24.10 -13.11
C PHE A 312 -27.82 -24.52 -14.07
N VAL A 313 -28.22 -25.79 -13.99
CA VAL A 313 -29.42 -26.29 -14.67
C VAL A 313 -30.54 -26.23 -13.65
N PHE A 314 -31.47 -25.29 -13.83
CA PHE A 314 -32.70 -25.23 -13.06
C PHE A 314 -33.71 -26.17 -13.71
N ASN A 315 -34.24 -27.13 -12.95
CA ASN A 315 -35.28 -28.01 -13.43
C ASN A 315 -36.65 -27.39 -13.11
N PHE A 316 -37.29 -26.81 -14.12
CA PHE A 316 -38.59 -26.13 -13.98
C PHE A 316 -39.79 -27.09 -14.00
N SER A 317 -39.55 -28.40 -14.10
CA SER A 317 -40.63 -29.39 -14.28
C SER A 317 -41.60 -29.47 -13.09
N GLU A 318 -41.16 -29.21 -11.86
CA GLU A 318 -42.05 -29.19 -10.69
C GLU A 318 -42.98 -27.94 -10.65
N GLU A 319 -42.69 -26.92 -11.46
CA GLU A 319 -43.35 -25.60 -11.43
C GLU A 319 -44.34 -25.41 -12.58
N GLU A 320 -44.07 -26.03 -13.74
CA GLU A 320 -45.07 -26.22 -14.81
C GLU A 320 -46.29 -27.00 -14.30
N ASP A 321 -46.06 -28.00 -13.44
CA ASP A 321 -47.11 -28.80 -12.79
C ASP A 321 -47.94 -27.98 -11.78
N ALA A 322 -47.39 -26.90 -11.22
CA ALA A 322 -48.02 -26.08 -10.20
C ALA A 322 -48.89 -24.92 -10.75
N ASN A 323 -48.99 -24.76 -12.07
CA ASN A 323 -49.86 -23.79 -12.74
C ASN A 323 -49.72 -22.34 -12.20
N MET A 324 -48.50 -21.93 -11.87
CA MET A 324 -48.19 -20.59 -11.37
C MET A 324 -48.10 -19.56 -12.52
N SER A 325 -48.40 -18.29 -12.25
CA SER A 325 -48.27 -17.23 -13.26
C SER A 325 -46.80 -17.01 -13.65
N GLN A 326 -46.54 -16.65 -14.91
CA GLN A 326 -45.19 -16.44 -15.43
C GLN A 326 -44.41 -15.37 -14.63
N GLU A 327 -45.06 -14.30 -14.18
CA GLU A 327 -44.47 -13.33 -13.23
C GLU A 327 -44.15 -13.94 -11.86
N THR A 328 -44.99 -14.84 -11.32
CA THR A 328 -44.75 -15.47 -10.01
C THR A 328 -43.61 -16.48 -10.07
N VAL A 329 -43.55 -17.26 -11.15
CA VAL A 329 -42.43 -18.16 -11.50
C VAL A 329 -41.16 -17.31 -11.58
N PHE A 330 -41.16 -16.25 -12.41
CA PHE A 330 -40.04 -15.31 -12.53
C PHE A 330 -39.59 -14.77 -11.16
N LEU A 331 -40.48 -14.20 -10.35
CA LEU A 331 -40.16 -13.65 -9.01
C LEU A 331 -39.67 -14.70 -8.00
N ARG A 332 -40.01 -15.99 -8.15
CA ARG A 332 -39.52 -17.07 -7.28
C ARG A 332 -38.11 -17.53 -7.66
N HIS A 333 -37.77 -17.52 -8.94
CA HIS A 333 -36.46 -17.96 -9.45
C HIS A 333 -35.41 -16.86 -9.41
N VAL A 334 -35.85 -15.61 -9.54
CA VAL A 334 -35.12 -14.35 -9.36
C VAL A 334 -34.87 -14.16 -7.86
N GLN A 335 -33.83 -14.82 -7.38
CA GLN A 335 -33.27 -14.82 -6.02
C GLN A 335 -33.75 -13.67 -5.09
N GLN A 336 -34.33 -14.03 -3.94
CA GLN A 336 -34.69 -13.13 -2.84
C GLN A 336 -33.45 -12.60 -2.10
N TYR A 337 -32.37 -12.24 -2.80
CA TYR A 337 -31.33 -11.48 -2.12
C TYR A 337 -31.94 -10.13 -1.77
N ASP A 338 -32.23 -9.94 -0.49
CA ASP A 338 -32.78 -8.69 0.00
C ASP A 338 -31.68 -7.62 -0.04
N TRP A 339 -31.55 -7.01 -1.22
CA TRP A 339 -30.69 -5.86 -1.43
C TRP A 339 -31.04 -4.70 -0.48
N GLN A 340 -32.23 -4.65 0.13
CA GLN A 340 -32.52 -3.65 1.16
C GLN A 340 -31.87 -4.02 2.49
N SER A 341 -31.93 -5.29 2.92
CA SER A 341 -31.28 -5.74 4.16
C SER A 341 -29.76 -5.56 4.15
N GLY A 342 -29.13 -5.71 2.97
CA GLY A 342 -27.66 -5.73 2.86
C GLY A 342 -27.00 -6.91 3.57
N LYS A 343 -27.76 -7.93 3.98
CA LYS A 343 -27.23 -9.12 4.64
C LYS A 343 -26.79 -10.12 3.60
N LEU A 344 -25.49 -10.40 3.56
CA LEU A 344 -24.93 -11.44 2.70
C LEU A 344 -25.54 -12.81 3.04
N CYS A 345 -26.27 -13.39 2.09
CA CYS A 345 -26.77 -14.75 2.14
C CYS A 345 -25.85 -15.63 1.30
N LEU A 346 -25.21 -16.61 1.93
CA LEU A 346 -24.26 -17.52 1.28
C LEU A 346 -24.94 -18.75 0.65
N ASP A 347 -26.26 -18.82 0.57
CA ASP A 347 -26.94 -20.02 0.07
C ASP A 347 -26.53 -20.34 -1.37
N ASP A 348 -26.54 -19.35 -2.26
CA ASP A 348 -26.08 -19.54 -3.63
C ASP A 348 -24.56 -19.71 -3.72
N PHE A 349 -23.82 -19.10 -2.80
CA PHE A 349 -22.39 -19.36 -2.67
C PHE A 349 -22.11 -20.84 -2.37
N LYS A 350 -22.83 -21.41 -1.40
CA LYS A 350 -22.69 -22.81 -0.97
C LYS A 350 -23.17 -23.82 -2.02
N ARG A 351 -24.03 -23.40 -2.96
CA ARG A 351 -24.45 -24.23 -4.11
C ARG A 351 -23.36 -24.41 -5.16
N MET A 352 -22.40 -23.50 -5.23
CA MET A 352 -21.29 -23.58 -6.18
C MET A 352 -20.29 -24.67 -5.79
N SER A 353 -19.65 -25.25 -6.81
CA SER A 353 -18.53 -26.17 -6.62
C SER A 353 -17.40 -25.53 -5.78
N PRO A 354 -16.65 -26.32 -4.97
CA PRO A 354 -15.52 -25.80 -4.18
C PRO A 354 -14.50 -25.02 -5.01
N ALA A 355 -14.22 -25.48 -6.24
CA ALA A 355 -13.38 -24.80 -7.21
C ALA A 355 -13.83 -23.39 -7.58
N VAL A 356 -15.13 -23.19 -7.80
CA VAL A 356 -15.71 -21.88 -8.15
C VAL A 356 -15.76 -20.97 -6.93
N ARG A 357 -16.14 -21.53 -5.77
CA ARG A 357 -16.09 -20.82 -4.48
C ARG A 357 -14.69 -20.30 -4.18
N LEU A 358 -13.66 -21.12 -4.42
CA LEU A 358 -12.26 -20.75 -4.22
C LEU A 358 -11.86 -19.56 -5.10
N ALA A 359 -12.21 -19.60 -6.39
CA ALA A 359 -11.90 -18.52 -7.33
C ALA A 359 -12.49 -17.18 -6.88
N ARG A 360 -13.78 -17.18 -6.49
CA ARG A 360 -14.49 -15.98 -6.02
C ARG A 360 -13.95 -15.43 -4.71
N LEU A 361 -13.63 -16.31 -3.77
CA LEU A 361 -12.98 -15.92 -2.52
C LEU A 361 -11.63 -15.26 -2.76
N CYS A 362 -10.82 -15.79 -3.68
CA CYS A 362 -9.56 -15.14 -4.06
C CYS A 362 -9.79 -13.75 -4.66
N ASP A 363 -10.78 -13.57 -5.53
CA ASP A 363 -11.09 -12.25 -6.09
C ASP A 363 -11.48 -11.24 -5.01
N VAL A 364 -12.33 -11.64 -4.07
CA VAL A 364 -12.75 -10.78 -2.94
C VAL A 364 -11.58 -10.47 -2.02
N LEU A 365 -10.76 -11.46 -1.66
CA LEU A 365 -9.55 -11.24 -0.86
C LEU A 365 -8.57 -10.29 -1.58
N ASN A 366 -8.44 -10.40 -2.89
CA ASN A 366 -7.62 -9.50 -3.69
C ASN A 366 -8.16 -8.06 -3.68
N MET A 367 -9.48 -7.86 -3.78
CA MET A 367 -10.13 -6.56 -3.65
C MET A 367 -9.84 -5.91 -2.29
N LEU A 368 -10.01 -6.66 -1.20
CA LEU A 368 -9.74 -6.17 0.16
C LEU A 368 -8.26 -5.84 0.36
N THR A 369 -7.38 -6.74 -0.07
CA THR A 369 -5.92 -6.55 0.01
C THR A 369 -5.49 -5.28 -0.72
N CYS A 370 -6.01 -5.04 -1.92
CA CYS A 370 -5.73 -3.85 -2.71
C CYS A 370 -6.12 -2.55 -1.97
N VAL A 371 -7.29 -2.50 -1.33
CA VAL A 371 -7.72 -1.33 -0.55
C VAL A 371 -6.75 -1.06 0.61
N LEU A 372 -6.35 -2.11 1.35
CA LEU A 372 -5.42 -1.99 2.47
C LEU A 372 -4.03 -1.52 2.02
N GLU A 373 -3.52 -2.07 0.93
CA GLU A 373 -2.22 -1.69 0.36
C GLU A 373 -2.19 -0.25 -0.14
N ILE A 374 -3.21 0.16 -0.91
CA ILE A 374 -3.29 1.53 -1.44
C ILE A 374 -3.38 2.54 -0.29
N GLU A 375 -4.18 2.25 0.73
CA GLU A 375 -4.28 3.13 1.90
C GLU A 375 -2.95 3.20 2.64
N PHE A 376 -2.32 2.06 2.92
CA PHE A 376 -1.07 2.04 3.68
C PHE A 376 0.10 2.71 2.92
N LEU A 377 0.25 2.45 1.62
CA LEU A 377 1.23 3.15 0.79
C LEU A 377 0.99 4.66 0.77
N SER A 378 -0.28 5.07 0.69
CA SER A 378 -0.65 6.48 0.78
C SER A 378 -0.34 7.04 2.16
N TRP A 379 -0.58 6.28 3.24
CA TRP A 379 -0.25 6.67 4.60
C TRP A 379 1.26 6.90 4.77
N LEU A 380 2.10 5.97 4.28
CA LEU A 380 3.56 6.12 4.28
C LEU A 380 3.99 7.40 3.57
N ASP A 381 3.36 7.68 2.42
CA ASP A 381 3.64 8.84 1.58
C ASP A 381 3.30 10.18 2.26
N HIS A 382 2.14 10.20 2.91
CA HIS A 382 1.60 11.35 3.58
C HIS A 382 2.28 11.65 4.91
N ASN A 383 2.96 10.66 5.50
CA ASN A 383 3.71 10.75 6.74
C ASN A 383 5.23 10.58 6.51
N ARG A 384 5.73 10.85 5.30
CA ARG A 384 7.16 10.73 4.94
C ARG A 384 8.14 11.38 5.92
N LEU A 385 7.76 12.47 6.59
CA LEU A 385 8.65 13.19 7.50
C LEU A 385 8.79 12.50 8.87
N ARG A 386 7.76 11.77 9.31
CA ARG A 386 7.74 11.07 10.58
C ARG A 386 6.68 9.96 10.53
N GLN A 387 7.12 8.74 10.80
CA GLN A 387 6.35 7.50 10.75
C GLN A 387 6.53 6.78 12.08
N SER A 388 6.36 7.52 13.17
CA SER A 388 6.55 7.00 14.52
C SER A 388 5.40 6.08 14.93
N GLU A 389 5.67 5.17 15.87
CA GLU A 389 4.66 4.26 16.43
C GLU A 389 3.37 4.99 16.85
N SER A 390 3.54 6.13 17.53
CA SER A 390 2.43 6.96 18.00
C SER A 390 1.57 7.51 16.88
N GLU A 391 2.15 7.79 15.70
CA GLU A 391 1.39 8.26 14.54
C GLU A 391 0.69 7.11 13.82
N LEU A 392 1.34 5.93 13.75
CA LEU A 392 0.75 4.76 13.11
C LEU A 392 -0.49 4.26 13.85
N PHE A 393 -0.50 4.32 15.19
CA PHE A 393 -1.63 3.88 16.03
C PHE A 393 -2.55 5.01 16.50
N GLN A 394 -2.35 6.25 16.06
CA GLN A 394 -3.22 7.37 16.44
C GLN A 394 -4.63 7.17 15.88
N GLU A 395 -5.65 7.14 16.73
CA GLU A 395 -7.03 6.74 16.38
C GLU A 395 -7.57 7.37 15.08
N ASN A 396 -7.39 8.68 14.90
CA ASN A 396 -7.93 9.43 13.76
C ASN A 396 -7.16 9.23 12.45
N SER A 397 -5.89 8.83 12.51
CA SER A 397 -4.97 8.71 11.37
C SER A 397 -4.41 7.30 11.21
N ARG A 398 -4.85 6.35 12.04
CA ARG A 398 -4.41 4.96 12.05
C ARG A 398 -4.62 4.32 10.68
N SER A 399 -3.61 3.63 10.16
CA SER A 399 -3.71 2.94 8.87
C SER A 399 -4.78 1.84 8.93
N PHE A 400 -5.50 1.61 7.84
CA PHE A 400 -6.52 0.56 7.75
C PHE A 400 -5.92 -0.81 8.02
N ALA A 401 -4.74 -1.08 7.47
CA ALA A 401 -4.01 -2.32 7.70
C ALA A 401 -3.78 -2.58 9.19
N SER A 402 -3.33 -1.58 9.95
CA SER A 402 -3.12 -1.76 11.40
C SER A 402 -4.40 -1.99 12.19
N ILE A 403 -5.55 -1.44 11.74
CA ILE A 403 -6.86 -1.66 12.36
C ILE A 403 -7.34 -3.07 12.07
N VAL A 404 -7.35 -3.45 10.79
CA VAL A 404 -7.87 -4.74 10.32
C VAL A 404 -7.03 -5.90 10.82
N PHE A 405 -5.71 -5.73 10.92
CA PHE A 405 -4.83 -6.72 11.54
C PHE A 405 -4.84 -6.68 13.07
N GLU A 406 -5.63 -5.80 13.68
CA GLU A 406 -5.73 -5.65 15.15
C GLU A 406 -4.37 -5.41 15.82
N MET A 407 -3.44 -4.80 15.10
CA MET A 407 -2.08 -4.57 15.58
C MET A 407 -2.05 -3.36 16.52
N SER A 408 -1.41 -3.51 17.66
CA SER A 408 -1.19 -2.44 18.64
C SER A 408 0.27 -2.39 19.05
N ALA A 409 0.69 -1.36 19.77
CA ALA A 409 2.07 -1.22 20.26
C ALA A 409 2.61 -2.46 21.01
N GLY A 410 1.73 -3.18 21.71
CA GLY A 410 2.08 -4.42 22.43
C GLY A 410 1.87 -5.70 21.63
N THR A 411 1.01 -5.71 20.60
CA THR A 411 0.57 -6.93 19.92
C THR A 411 0.76 -6.79 18.41
N ARG A 412 1.71 -7.56 17.84
CA ARG A 412 1.91 -7.67 16.39
C ARG A 412 1.30 -8.95 15.80
N LEU A 413 1.36 -10.05 16.53
CA LEU A 413 0.76 -11.34 16.17
C LEU A 413 -0.64 -11.44 16.78
N SER A 414 -1.63 -10.86 16.11
CA SER A 414 -3.06 -11.06 16.42
C SER A 414 -3.58 -12.38 15.84
N ASP A 415 -4.82 -12.75 16.17
CA ASP A 415 -5.44 -13.98 15.69
C ASP A 415 -5.61 -13.98 14.16
N ILE A 416 -6.08 -12.86 13.59
CA ILE A 416 -6.19 -12.70 12.12
C ILE A 416 -4.83 -12.79 11.44
N VAL A 417 -3.77 -12.20 12.01
CA VAL A 417 -2.41 -12.29 11.45
C VAL A 417 -1.92 -13.73 11.48
N LYS A 418 -2.12 -14.43 12.60
CA LYS A 418 -1.75 -15.83 12.77
C LYS A 418 -2.49 -16.72 11.76
N GLN A 419 -3.76 -16.46 11.51
CA GLN A 419 -4.57 -17.19 10.53
C GLN A 419 -4.11 -16.93 9.10
N ILE A 420 -3.84 -15.68 8.71
CA ILE A 420 -3.28 -15.34 7.39
C ILE A 420 -1.95 -16.07 7.16
N MET A 421 -1.05 -16.06 8.15
CA MET A 421 0.23 -16.76 8.10
C MET A 421 0.07 -18.29 8.02
N SER A 422 -0.90 -18.83 8.76
CA SER A 422 -1.28 -20.25 8.73
C SER A 422 -1.77 -20.65 7.34
N LEU A 423 -2.72 -19.90 6.78
CA LEU A 423 -3.27 -20.12 5.45
C LEU A 423 -2.19 -20.02 4.38
N TYR A 424 -1.29 -19.05 4.45
CA TYR A 424 -0.15 -18.96 3.53
C TYR A 424 0.69 -20.26 3.56
N GLY A 425 1.04 -20.74 4.75
CA GLY A 425 1.77 -22.01 4.91
C GLY A 425 1.00 -23.20 4.35
N GLN A 426 -0.31 -23.26 4.55
CA GLN A 426 -1.18 -24.33 4.05
C GLN A 426 -1.31 -24.33 2.52
N VAL A 427 -1.55 -23.16 1.90
CA VAL A 427 -1.71 -23.08 0.44
C VAL A 427 -0.40 -23.34 -0.29
N VAL A 428 0.73 -22.95 0.30
CA VAL A 428 2.07 -23.26 -0.21
C VAL A 428 2.33 -24.77 -0.12
N ALA A 429 1.94 -25.42 0.99
CA ALA A 429 2.07 -26.87 1.14
C ALA A 429 1.29 -27.65 0.07
N LYS A 430 0.16 -27.10 -0.37
CA LYS A 430 -0.70 -27.63 -1.44
C LYS A 430 -0.35 -27.13 -2.85
N SER A 431 0.71 -26.33 -2.99
CA SER A 431 1.16 -25.75 -4.28
C SER A 431 0.05 -24.97 -5.01
N MET A 432 -0.68 -24.13 -4.29
CA MET A 432 -1.76 -23.31 -4.86
C MET A 432 -1.31 -22.52 -6.09
N TYR A 433 -2.23 -22.35 -7.05
CA TYR A 433 -2.00 -21.55 -8.25
C TYR A 433 -1.32 -20.20 -7.91
N PRO A 434 -0.17 -19.84 -8.54
CA PRO A 434 0.69 -18.76 -8.07
C PRO A 434 0.00 -17.40 -7.87
N GLU A 435 -0.88 -16.98 -8.78
CA GLU A 435 -1.56 -15.68 -8.65
C GLU A 435 -2.55 -15.62 -7.47
N ARG A 436 -3.13 -16.76 -7.09
CA ARG A 436 -4.00 -16.85 -5.90
C ARG A 436 -3.18 -16.88 -4.62
N GLN A 437 -2.10 -17.67 -4.61
CA GLN A 437 -1.15 -17.70 -3.50
C GLN A 437 -0.55 -16.31 -3.22
N ARG A 438 -0.31 -15.53 -4.28
CA ARG A 438 0.23 -14.17 -4.21
C ARG A 438 -0.62 -13.22 -3.36
N ILE A 439 -1.93 -13.44 -3.24
CA ILE A 439 -2.80 -12.60 -2.41
C ILE A 439 -2.41 -12.71 -0.93
N LEU A 440 -2.22 -13.94 -0.43
CA LEU A 440 -1.78 -14.16 0.95
C LEU A 440 -0.33 -13.71 1.16
N GLN A 441 0.54 -13.90 0.17
CA GLN A 441 1.91 -13.38 0.18
C GLN A 441 1.95 -11.85 0.34
N ARG A 442 1.09 -11.14 -0.38
CA ARG A 442 0.93 -9.68 -0.29
C ARG A 442 0.42 -9.24 1.07
N LEU A 443 -0.57 -9.95 1.64
CA LEU A 443 -1.04 -9.72 3.00
C LEU A 443 0.07 -9.91 4.04
N VAL A 444 0.87 -10.99 3.94
CA VAL A 444 2.04 -11.22 4.81
C VAL A 444 3.05 -10.09 4.67
N SER A 445 3.32 -9.65 3.44
CA SER A 445 4.24 -8.52 3.19
C SER A 445 3.73 -7.22 3.81
N LEU A 446 2.43 -6.95 3.71
CA LEU A 446 1.79 -5.80 4.33
C LEU A 446 1.86 -5.87 5.86
N ILE A 447 1.54 -7.02 6.47
CA ILE A 447 1.63 -7.25 7.91
C ILE A 447 3.03 -6.94 8.43
N VAL A 448 4.05 -7.51 7.79
CA VAL A 448 5.44 -7.37 8.20
C VAL A 448 5.91 -5.93 8.02
N GLU A 449 5.53 -5.25 6.93
CA GLU A 449 5.90 -3.84 6.70
C GLU A 449 5.18 -2.88 7.66
N VAL A 450 3.93 -3.16 8.04
CA VAL A 450 3.21 -2.40 9.10
C VAL A 450 3.94 -2.55 10.43
N SER A 451 4.32 -3.79 10.81
CA SER A 451 5.10 -4.04 12.03
C SER A 451 6.43 -3.30 12.00
N ASN A 452 7.16 -3.38 10.89
CA ASN A 452 8.46 -2.75 10.74
C ASN A 452 8.36 -1.22 10.79
N THR A 453 7.32 -0.65 10.17
CA THR A 453 7.03 0.79 10.22
C THR A 453 6.76 1.26 11.64
N ALA A 454 6.00 0.47 12.42
CA ALA A 454 5.68 0.78 13.81
C ALA A 454 6.92 0.93 14.70
N GLU A 455 8.02 0.22 14.37
CA GLU A 455 9.23 0.18 15.19
C GLU A 455 10.36 1.10 14.69
N LEU A 456 10.07 2.02 13.76
CA LEU A 456 11.05 2.99 13.30
C LEU A 456 11.51 3.91 14.44
N LYS A 457 12.81 3.88 14.72
CA LYS A 457 13.43 4.66 15.80
C LYS A 457 13.92 6.00 15.31
N TYR A 458 13.65 7.03 16.11
CA TYR A 458 14.13 8.39 15.90
C TYR A 458 15.03 8.80 17.06
N GLU A 459 16.26 9.23 16.77
CA GLU A 459 17.19 9.82 17.73
C GLU A 459 17.54 11.22 17.25
N ASP A 460 17.41 12.23 18.10
CA ASP A 460 17.65 13.65 17.75
C ASP A 460 16.86 14.11 16.50
N ASN A 461 15.59 13.69 16.37
CA ASN A 461 14.74 13.91 15.18
C ASN A 461 15.32 13.34 13.87
N ALA A 462 16.21 12.36 13.95
CA ALA A 462 16.78 11.66 12.81
C ALA A 462 16.42 10.17 12.87
N VAL A 463 15.91 9.64 11.76
CA VAL A 463 15.49 8.22 11.67
C VAL A 463 16.72 7.32 11.50
N ILE A 464 16.69 6.16 12.16
CA ILE A 464 17.63 5.07 11.92
C ILE A 464 16.98 4.14 10.88
N TYR A 465 17.49 4.13 9.64
CA TYR A 465 16.88 3.38 8.54
C TYR A 465 17.94 2.89 7.53
N PRO A 466 17.78 1.71 6.90
CA PRO A 466 16.82 0.66 7.22
C PRO A 466 17.10 0.04 8.59
N SER A 467 16.07 -0.24 9.37
CA SER A 467 16.17 -0.93 10.66
C SER A 467 15.02 -1.92 10.79
N MET A 468 15.26 -3.03 11.49
CA MET A 468 14.21 -3.96 11.89
C MET A 468 14.13 -3.96 13.41
N GLY A 469 12.92 -3.80 13.94
CA GLY A 469 12.68 -3.79 15.38
C GLY A 469 12.58 -5.20 15.96
N PRO A 470 12.73 -5.34 17.29
CA PRO A 470 12.65 -6.64 17.96
C PRO A 470 11.29 -7.32 17.80
N GLN A 471 10.17 -6.59 17.76
CA GLN A 471 8.85 -7.21 17.58
C GLN A 471 8.67 -7.71 16.15
N THR A 472 9.24 -7.04 15.16
CA THR A 472 9.24 -7.49 13.77
C THR A 472 10.12 -8.73 13.60
N HIS A 473 11.28 -8.80 14.25
CA HIS A 473 12.07 -10.05 14.30
C HIS A 473 11.25 -11.20 14.92
N LEU A 474 10.59 -10.97 16.05
CA LEU A 474 9.74 -11.97 16.70
C LEU A 474 8.56 -12.38 15.81
N LEU A 475 7.93 -11.43 15.10
CA LEU A 475 6.83 -11.70 14.17
C LEU A 475 7.29 -12.59 13.00
N ILE A 476 8.48 -12.35 12.44
CA ILE A 476 9.04 -13.19 11.39
C ILE A 476 9.41 -14.58 11.93
N GLU A 477 9.94 -14.65 13.16
CA GLU A 477 10.21 -15.94 13.82
C GLU A 477 8.92 -16.75 14.02
N ASP A 478 7.84 -16.11 14.48
CA ASP A 478 6.55 -16.76 14.68
C ASP A 478 5.90 -17.15 13.35
N PHE A 479 6.02 -16.30 12.32
CA PHE A 479 5.64 -16.67 10.96
C PHE A 479 6.38 -17.93 10.49
N PHE A 480 7.69 -18.01 10.72
CA PHE A 480 8.48 -19.18 10.38
C PHE A 480 8.02 -20.43 11.15
N LYS A 481 7.71 -20.33 12.45
CA LYS A 481 7.17 -21.43 13.26
C LYS A 481 5.81 -21.92 12.73
N ILE A 482 4.92 -20.99 12.38
CA ILE A 482 3.60 -21.28 11.79
C ILE A 482 3.78 -21.96 10.43
N PHE A 483 4.63 -21.41 9.55
CA PHE A 483 4.89 -22.01 8.24
C PHE A 483 5.45 -23.44 8.37
N LYS A 484 6.36 -23.66 9.32
CA LYS A 484 6.95 -24.96 9.62
C LYS A 484 5.93 -25.99 10.13
N SER A 485 4.88 -25.56 10.85
CA SER A 485 3.88 -26.50 11.38
C SER A 485 3.10 -27.21 10.26
N HIS A 486 2.89 -26.50 9.14
CA HIS A 486 2.24 -27.01 7.92
C HIS A 486 3.20 -27.69 6.94
N ASN A 487 4.46 -27.26 6.92
CA ASN A 487 5.48 -27.75 5.97
C ASN A 487 6.55 -28.58 6.69
N ARG A 488 6.13 -29.62 7.41
CA ARG A 488 7.04 -30.49 8.17
C ARG A 488 7.97 -31.21 7.19
N LYS A 489 9.25 -30.82 7.22
CA LYS A 489 10.38 -31.48 6.55
C LYS A 489 10.37 -31.50 5.01
N LYS A 490 9.62 -30.63 4.34
CA LYS A 490 9.69 -30.49 2.86
C LYS A 490 10.67 -29.39 2.46
N VAL A 491 11.96 -29.70 2.34
CA VAL A 491 13.02 -28.71 2.03
C VAL A 491 12.67 -27.93 0.76
N ARG A 492 12.20 -28.59 -0.30
CA ARG A 492 11.79 -27.97 -1.56
C ARG A 492 10.71 -26.90 -1.36
N THR A 493 9.77 -27.12 -0.45
CA THR A 493 8.72 -26.13 -0.17
C THR A 493 9.31 -24.85 0.45
N TYR A 494 10.30 -24.96 1.34
CA TYR A 494 11.03 -23.80 1.86
C TYR A 494 11.80 -23.07 0.76
N LEU A 495 12.51 -23.81 -0.10
CA LEU A 495 13.28 -23.23 -1.21
C LEU A 495 12.40 -22.40 -2.16
N MET A 496 11.19 -22.88 -2.45
CA MET A 496 10.22 -22.15 -3.28
C MET A 496 9.61 -20.97 -2.53
N ALA A 497 9.16 -21.17 -1.30
CA ALA A 497 8.51 -20.14 -0.51
C ALA A 497 9.42 -18.95 -0.23
N ILE A 498 10.69 -19.18 0.12
CA ILE A 498 11.67 -18.12 0.39
C ILE A 498 11.81 -17.19 -0.82
N ARG A 499 11.82 -17.73 -2.05
CA ARG A 499 11.94 -16.92 -3.28
C ARG A 499 10.69 -16.10 -3.57
N GLN A 500 9.54 -16.52 -3.05
CA GLN A 500 8.26 -15.86 -3.26
C GLN A 500 8.03 -14.69 -2.32
N LEU A 501 8.56 -14.71 -1.09
CA LEU A 501 8.37 -13.60 -0.13
C LEU A 501 8.91 -12.28 -0.72
N ASP A 502 8.12 -11.20 -0.71
CA ASP A 502 8.45 -9.96 -1.44
C ASP A 502 9.53 -9.08 -0.76
N PRO A 503 9.42 -8.75 0.54
CA PRO A 503 10.38 -7.87 1.19
C PRO A 503 11.75 -8.57 1.33
N PRO A 504 12.87 -7.96 0.90
CA PRO A 504 14.19 -8.59 1.01
C PRO A 504 14.55 -8.95 2.46
N TYR A 505 14.14 -8.13 3.42
CA TYR A 505 14.39 -8.38 4.84
C TYR A 505 13.55 -9.51 5.42
N LEU A 506 12.34 -9.72 4.90
CA LEU A 506 11.57 -10.91 5.21
C LEU A 506 12.27 -12.17 4.67
N ARG A 507 12.78 -12.12 3.43
CA ARG A 507 13.50 -13.25 2.81
C ARG A 507 14.73 -13.68 3.59
N PHE A 508 15.65 -12.75 3.91
CA PHE A 508 16.90 -13.14 4.56
C PHE A 508 16.70 -13.55 6.02
N GLU A 509 15.76 -12.93 6.77
CA GLU A 509 15.45 -13.36 8.14
C GLU A 509 14.75 -14.73 8.14
N PHE A 510 13.80 -14.94 7.23
CA PHE A 510 13.13 -16.24 7.09
C PHE A 510 14.13 -17.34 6.69
N THR A 511 15.07 -17.02 5.79
CA THR A 511 16.19 -17.90 5.44
C THR A 511 17.09 -18.17 6.65
N ASP A 512 17.40 -17.16 7.46
CA ASP A 512 18.17 -17.34 8.70
C ASP A 512 17.49 -18.33 9.66
N HIS A 513 16.17 -18.20 9.87
CA HIS A 513 15.41 -19.15 10.67
C HIS A 513 15.37 -20.56 10.07
N PHE A 514 15.26 -20.69 8.74
CA PHE A 514 15.35 -21.97 8.06
C PHE A 514 16.72 -22.62 8.26
N LEU A 515 17.81 -21.90 8.01
CA LEU A 515 19.17 -22.41 8.17
C LEU A 515 19.51 -22.76 9.64
N LYS A 516 18.92 -22.07 10.63
CA LYS A 516 19.04 -22.40 12.06
C LYS A 516 18.41 -23.74 12.45
N LEU A 517 17.56 -24.34 11.61
CA LEU A 517 17.11 -25.73 11.79
C LEU A 517 18.25 -26.73 11.57
N PHE A 518 19.30 -26.30 10.88
CA PHE A 518 20.49 -27.07 10.56
C PHE A 518 21.69 -26.57 11.39
N PHE A 519 22.92 -26.72 10.87
CA PHE A 519 24.16 -26.38 11.58
C PHE A 519 24.50 -24.88 11.61
N PHE A 520 23.59 -23.97 11.23
CA PHE A 520 23.86 -22.53 11.15
C PHE A 520 23.83 -21.84 12.54
N PRO A 521 24.68 -20.83 12.81
CA PRO A 521 24.77 -20.19 14.13
C PRO A 521 23.46 -19.54 14.58
N LYS A 522 23.03 -19.83 15.82
CA LYS A 522 21.76 -19.34 16.39
C LYS A 522 21.85 -17.98 17.09
N LYS A 523 23.04 -17.61 17.61
CA LYS A 523 23.19 -16.47 18.53
C LYS A 523 23.30 -15.09 17.85
N THR A 524 23.65 -15.05 16.57
CA THR A 524 23.91 -13.80 15.84
C THR A 524 22.80 -13.50 14.83
N HIS A 525 22.46 -12.22 14.68
CA HIS A 525 21.56 -11.76 13.63
C HIS A 525 22.19 -11.93 12.24
N PHE A 526 21.35 -12.06 11.23
CA PHE A 526 21.83 -12.22 9.86
C PHE A 526 22.54 -10.95 9.37
N GLY A 527 23.69 -11.15 8.72
CA GLY A 527 24.49 -10.07 8.15
C GLY A 527 25.83 -10.60 7.61
N PRO A 528 26.61 -9.75 6.93
CA PRO A 528 27.88 -10.15 6.33
C PRO A 528 28.86 -10.77 7.33
N GLU A 529 28.93 -10.24 8.55
CA GLU A 529 29.78 -10.79 9.62
C GLU A 529 29.42 -12.24 9.96
N LYS A 530 28.11 -12.55 10.05
CA LYS A 530 27.62 -13.91 10.31
C LYS A 530 28.03 -14.87 9.20
N VAL A 531 27.91 -14.43 7.95
CA VAL A 531 28.31 -15.22 6.77
C VAL A 531 29.82 -15.49 6.78
N VAL A 532 30.64 -14.48 7.09
CA VAL A 532 32.09 -14.66 7.28
C VAL A 532 32.38 -15.67 8.39
N GLY A 533 31.66 -15.60 9.51
CA GLY A 533 31.77 -16.55 10.60
C GLY A 533 31.47 -17.98 10.18
N GLU A 534 30.44 -18.18 9.36
CA GLU A 534 30.07 -19.49 8.80
C GLU A 534 31.17 -20.07 7.92
N PHE A 535 31.73 -19.29 6.98
CA PHE A 535 32.82 -19.76 6.12
C PHE A 535 34.11 -20.05 6.90
N ARG A 536 34.40 -19.30 7.97
CA ARG A 536 35.53 -19.61 8.87
C ARG A 536 35.31 -20.89 9.66
N ALA A 537 34.08 -21.11 10.13
CA ALA A 537 33.71 -22.30 10.89
C ALA A 537 33.51 -23.54 10.02
N ARG A 538 33.40 -23.38 8.69
CA ARG A 538 33.25 -24.44 7.69
C ARG A 538 32.10 -25.41 7.99
N GLN A 539 30.97 -24.93 8.52
CA GLN A 539 29.86 -25.84 8.89
C GLN A 539 29.19 -26.43 7.64
N TRP A 540 29.27 -25.76 6.49
CA TRP A 540 28.82 -26.27 5.19
C TRP A 540 29.44 -27.62 4.78
N VAL A 541 30.60 -28.02 5.35
CA VAL A 541 31.20 -29.35 5.10
C VAL A 541 30.32 -30.49 5.63
N LYS A 542 29.46 -30.21 6.60
CA LYS A 542 28.57 -31.21 7.23
C LYS A 542 27.38 -31.63 6.35
N TYR A 543 27.15 -30.95 5.24
CA TYR A 543 26.06 -31.25 4.31
C TYR A 543 26.58 -32.14 3.18
N ASN A 544 25.75 -33.10 2.77
CA ASN A 544 26.00 -33.99 1.64
C ASN A 544 25.94 -33.22 0.32
N LEU A 545 26.66 -33.70 -0.69
CA LEU A 545 26.55 -33.17 -2.05
C LEU A 545 25.19 -33.55 -2.65
N LYS A 546 24.67 -32.72 -3.55
CA LYS A 546 23.38 -33.00 -4.21
C LYS A 546 23.37 -34.36 -4.94
N SER A 547 24.52 -34.79 -5.48
CA SER A 547 24.68 -36.09 -6.12
C SER A 547 24.63 -37.29 -5.16
N GLU A 548 24.75 -37.05 -3.85
CA GLU A 548 24.74 -38.08 -2.80
C GLU A 548 23.37 -38.20 -2.11
N ILE A 549 22.44 -37.28 -2.43
CA ILE A 549 21.08 -37.27 -1.89
C ILE A 549 20.17 -37.95 -2.92
N GLU A 550 19.36 -38.91 -2.48
CA GLU A 550 18.36 -39.56 -3.32
C GLU A 550 17.29 -38.53 -3.74
N ASP A 551 16.83 -38.58 -5.00
CA ASP A 551 15.86 -37.60 -5.53
C ASP A 551 14.53 -37.56 -4.74
N ASP A 552 14.21 -38.64 -4.02
CA ASP A 552 13.01 -38.77 -3.19
C ASP A 552 13.20 -38.28 -1.73
N ASP A 553 14.43 -37.98 -1.29
CA ASP A 553 14.72 -37.48 0.06
C ASP A 553 14.62 -35.94 0.14
N ASP A 554 13.39 -35.43 0.24
CA ASP A 554 13.10 -34.00 0.44
C ASP A 554 13.34 -33.52 1.90
N GLU A 555 13.88 -34.36 2.80
CA GLU A 555 14.20 -33.96 4.17
C GLU A 555 15.62 -33.36 4.30
N GLN A 556 16.53 -33.69 3.37
CA GLN A 556 17.92 -33.25 3.39
C GLN A 556 18.15 -31.97 2.58
N LEU A 557 18.92 -31.05 3.16
CA LEU A 557 19.41 -29.86 2.46
C LEU A 557 20.78 -30.15 1.88
N SER A 558 20.91 -30.11 0.54
CA SER A 558 22.20 -30.29 -0.14
C SER A 558 23.17 -29.15 0.20
N ARG A 559 24.47 -29.43 0.13
CA ARG A 559 25.53 -28.42 0.31
C ARG A 559 25.39 -27.28 -0.70
N GLU A 560 25.06 -27.60 -1.95
CA GLU A 560 24.87 -26.65 -3.03
C GLU A 560 23.67 -25.73 -2.76
N ASP A 561 22.52 -26.29 -2.36
CA ASP A 561 21.33 -25.51 -2.03
C ASP A 561 21.54 -24.67 -0.77
N TYR A 562 22.25 -25.20 0.24
CA TYR A 562 22.65 -24.45 1.44
C TYR A 562 23.48 -23.21 1.08
N LEU A 563 24.53 -23.38 0.27
CA LEU A 563 25.39 -22.28 -0.15
C LEU A 563 24.65 -21.29 -1.08
N ALA A 564 23.77 -21.78 -1.95
CA ALA A 564 22.96 -20.93 -2.82
C ALA A 564 21.94 -20.09 -2.02
N LEU A 565 21.29 -20.67 -1.00
CA LEU A 565 20.42 -19.95 -0.08
C LEU A 565 21.16 -18.87 0.69
N LEU A 566 22.33 -19.20 1.24
CA LEU A 566 23.14 -18.24 2.00
C LEU A 566 23.59 -17.07 1.12
N LEU A 567 23.94 -17.32 -0.15
CA LEU A 567 24.24 -16.28 -1.13
C LEU A 567 23.01 -15.43 -1.45
N SER A 568 21.84 -16.06 -1.65
CA SER A 568 20.58 -15.34 -1.91
C SER A 568 20.21 -14.43 -0.75
N ALA A 569 20.30 -14.92 0.49
CA ALA A 569 20.04 -14.14 1.68
C ALA A 569 21.02 -12.97 1.83
N LEU A 570 22.30 -13.16 1.49
CA LEU A 570 23.28 -12.06 1.47
C LEU A 570 22.95 -11.01 0.40
N LYS A 571 22.51 -11.43 -0.80
CA LYS A 571 22.03 -10.53 -1.86
C LYS A 571 20.79 -9.76 -1.43
N ASP A 572 19.87 -10.40 -0.72
CA ASP A 572 18.68 -9.75 -0.18
C ASP A 572 19.02 -8.74 0.91
N TYR A 573 19.98 -9.06 1.79
CA TYR A 573 20.51 -8.14 2.78
C TYR A 573 21.16 -6.91 2.12
N ASP A 574 22.02 -7.13 1.12
CA ASP A 574 22.59 -6.06 0.31
C ASP A 574 21.50 -5.22 -0.36
N LYS A 575 20.51 -5.84 -1.00
CA LYS A 575 19.40 -5.13 -1.63
C LYS A 575 18.61 -4.25 -0.65
N TRP A 576 18.39 -4.73 0.57
CA TRP A 576 17.67 -3.98 1.60
C TRP A 576 18.40 -2.72 2.05
N LEU A 577 19.72 -2.81 2.24
CA LEU A 577 20.57 -1.69 2.63
C LEU A 577 21.13 -0.90 1.44
N ASN A 578 21.04 -1.42 0.22
CA ASN A 578 21.73 -0.90 -0.94
C ASN A 578 23.24 -0.70 -0.69
N LEU A 579 23.91 -1.72 -0.12
CA LEU A 579 25.35 -1.64 0.18
C LEU A 579 26.17 -1.52 -1.11
N GLY A 580 25.75 -2.19 -2.19
CA GLY A 580 26.38 -2.10 -3.50
C GLY A 580 26.30 -0.68 -4.07
N GLY A 581 25.16 0.00 -3.91
CA GLY A 581 25.02 1.41 -4.24
C GLY A 581 25.93 2.29 -3.40
N PHE A 582 25.96 2.07 -2.08
CA PHE A 582 26.88 2.79 -1.19
C PHE A 582 28.35 2.63 -1.61
N TRP A 583 28.80 1.40 -1.85
CA TRP A 583 30.17 1.12 -2.28
C TRP A 583 30.49 1.81 -3.60
N LYS A 584 29.59 1.72 -4.58
CA LYS A 584 29.72 2.42 -5.86
C LYS A 584 29.94 3.91 -5.66
N TYR A 585 29.09 4.59 -4.89
CA TYR A 585 29.22 6.04 -4.66
C TYR A 585 30.43 6.42 -3.81
N LEU A 586 30.87 5.54 -2.91
CA LEU A 586 32.09 5.73 -2.14
C LEU A 586 33.32 5.73 -3.06
N MET A 587 33.36 4.80 -4.02
CA MET A 587 34.48 4.63 -4.95
C MET A 587 34.47 5.62 -6.11
N SER A 588 33.32 5.80 -6.78
CA SER A 588 33.18 6.71 -7.92
C SER A 588 33.23 8.18 -7.51
N LYS A 589 32.90 8.49 -6.26
CA LYS A 589 32.70 9.86 -5.73
C LYS A 589 31.61 10.63 -6.48
N GLU A 590 30.73 9.93 -7.20
CA GLU A 590 29.56 10.51 -7.85
C GLU A 590 28.55 11.00 -6.81
N LEU A 591 27.84 12.08 -7.11
CA LEU A 591 26.78 12.60 -6.25
C LEU A 591 25.52 11.74 -6.39
N VAL A 592 24.96 11.29 -5.27
CA VAL A 592 23.64 10.67 -5.24
C VAL A 592 22.59 11.75 -5.46
N GLN A 593 21.73 11.58 -6.45
CA GLN A 593 20.63 12.51 -6.68
C GLN A 593 19.46 12.18 -5.72
N PRO A 594 18.87 13.19 -5.05
CA PRO A 594 17.61 13.00 -4.35
C PRO A 594 16.50 12.53 -5.29
N LEU A 595 15.52 11.82 -4.74
CA LEU A 595 14.30 11.52 -5.49
C LEU A 595 13.65 12.81 -6.02
N THR A 596 13.05 12.74 -7.20
CA THR A 596 12.31 13.87 -7.78
C THR A 596 10.81 13.57 -7.79
N ALA A 597 10.00 14.56 -7.44
CA ALA A 597 8.56 14.50 -7.58
C ALA A 597 8.11 15.37 -8.76
N ARG A 598 7.08 14.90 -9.47
CA ARG A 598 6.38 15.72 -10.46
C ARG A 598 5.42 16.64 -9.69
N ILE A 599 5.64 17.94 -9.74
CA ILE A 599 4.70 18.91 -9.17
C ILE A 599 3.73 19.34 -10.27
N SER A 600 2.43 19.42 -9.96
CA SER A 600 1.49 20.15 -10.82
C SER A 600 1.83 21.64 -10.70
N PRO A 601 2.07 22.39 -11.78
CA PRO A 601 2.42 23.81 -11.65
C PRO A 601 1.32 24.51 -10.85
N VAL A 602 1.67 24.97 -9.65
CA VAL A 602 0.84 25.91 -8.89
C VAL A 602 0.61 27.08 -9.82
N GLY A 603 -0.65 27.34 -10.17
CA GLY A 603 -1.05 28.16 -11.30
C GLY A 603 -0.26 29.46 -11.44
N ARG A 604 0.70 29.48 -12.36
CA ARG A 604 0.89 30.61 -13.27
C ARG A 604 0.06 30.36 -14.51
N VAL A 605 -1.24 30.10 -14.33
CA VAL A 605 -2.19 30.60 -15.31
C VAL A 605 -2.02 32.10 -15.18
N VAL A 606 -1.21 32.70 -16.06
CA VAL A 606 -1.31 34.13 -16.33
C VAL A 606 -2.78 34.29 -16.67
N ARG A 607 -3.54 34.81 -15.71
CA ARG A 607 -4.94 35.15 -15.86
C ARG A 607 -4.92 36.38 -16.76
N GLU A 608 -4.58 36.19 -18.04
CA GLU A 608 -4.97 37.16 -19.04
C GLU A 608 -6.48 37.22 -18.92
N ALA A 609 -6.96 38.42 -18.59
CA ALA A 609 -8.38 38.70 -18.53
C ALA A 609 -9.06 38.13 -19.77
N PRO A 610 -10.29 37.59 -19.66
CA PRO A 610 -10.96 36.95 -20.78
C PRO A 610 -11.03 37.93 -21.95
N LYS A 611 -10.21 37.71 -22.97
CA LYS A 611 -10.33 38.39 -24.25
C LYS A 611 -11.63 37.89 -24.86
N VAL A 612 -12.65 38.74 -24.86
CA VAL A 612 -13.87 38.52 -25.62
C VAL A 612 -13.48 38.62 -27.09
N PHE A 613 -13.32 37.47 -27.75
CA PHE A 613 -13.08 37.42 -29.18
C PHE A 613 -14.41 37.72 -29.89
N ARG A 614 -14.46 38.81 -30.65
CA ARG A 614 -15.54 38.99 -31.63
C ARG A 614 -15.35 37.95 -32.73
N LEU A 615 -16.42 37.22 -33.07
CA LEU A 615 -16.41 36.19 -34.11
C LEU A 615 -15.85 36.70 -35.45
N ASP A 616 -16.09 37.97 -35.76
CA ASP A 616 -15.59 38.60 -36.99
C ASP A 616 -14.05 38.70 -37.02
N ALA A 617 -13.42 38.94 -35.86
CA ALA A 617 -11.96 38.96 -35.74
C ALA A 617 -11.33 37.56 -35.76
N LEU A 618 -12.14 36.53 -35.46
CA LEU A 618 -11.74 35.12 -35.49
C LEU A 618 -11.57 34.61 -36.93
N GLU A 619 -12.37 35.11 -37.89
CA GLU A 619 -12.22 34.77 -39.31
C GLU A 619 -10.95 35.38 -39.94
N GLU A 620 -10.57 36.61 -39.57
CA GLU A 620 -9.35 37.23 -40.10
C GLU A 620 -8.07 36.54 -39.60
N GLU A 621 -8.07 36.01 -38.38
CA GLU A 621 -6.87 35.43 -37.76
C GLU A 621 -6.65 33.93 -38.05
N VAL A 622 -7.50 33.24 -38.83
CA VAL A 622 -7.44 31.77 -39.09
C VAL A 622 -6.04 31.26 -39.43
N HIS A 623 -5.26 32.04 -40.19
CA HIS A 623 -3.90 31.69 -40.61
C HIS A 623 -2.87 31.63 -39.47
N THR A 624 -3.11 32.30 -38.33
CA THR A 624 -2.22 32.27 -37.15
C THR A 624 -2.50 31.12 -36.18
N TRP A 625 -3.62 30.39 -36.36
CA TRP A 625 -4.06 29.37 -35.41
C TRP A 625 -3.14 28.16 -35.38
N LYS A 626 -2.56 27.78 -36.52
CA LYS A 626 -1.62 26.66 -36.60
C LYS A 626 -0.39 26.94 -35.70
N GLU A 627 0.09 28.18 -35.73
CA GLU A 627 1.22 28.65 -34.91
C GLU A 627 0.83 28.73 -33.43
N ARG A 628 -0.34 29.30 -33.09
CA ARG A 628 -0.85 29.37 -31.72
C ARG A 628 -1.17 28.01 -31.10
N MET A 629 -1.69 27.06 -31.89
CA MET A 629 -1.90 25.69 -31.42
C MET A 629 -0.56 24.98 -31.21
N SER A 630 0.42 25.21 -32.07
CA SER A 630 1.76 24.64 -31.91
C SER A 630 2.54 25.23 -30.72
N THR A 631 2.19 26.42 -30.23
CA THR A 631 2.82 27.03 -29.03
C THR A 631 2.22 26.55 -27.71
N LYS A 632 1.02 25.95 -27.71
CA LYS A 632 0.51 25.21 -26.55
C LYS A 632 1.17 23.83 -26.44
N VAL A 633 2.50 23.78 -26.60
CA VAL A 633 3.30 22.67 -26.08
C VAL A 633 3.12 22.75 -24.57
N ILE A 634 2.48 21.74 -24.00
CA ILE A 634 2.52 21.49 -22.57
C ILE A 634 3.99 21.30 -22.24
N THR A 635 4.68 22.37 -21.83
CA THR A 635 6.03 22.29 -21.30
C THR A 635 5.99 21.28 -20.16
N GLY A 636 6.77 20.22 -20.29
CA GLY A 636 6.74 19.09 -19.37
C GLY A 636 6.80 19.57 -17.92
N ARG A 637 5.96 18.98 -17.06
CA ARG A 637 5.83 19.31 -15.63
C ARG A 637 7.23 19.37 -14.98
N GLU A 638 7.57 20.48 -14.34
CA GLU A 638 8.85 20.64 -13.65
C GLU A 638 9.02 19.55 -12.58
N LYS A 639 10.19 18.90 -12.59
CA LYS A 639 10.59 17.93 -11.57
C LYS A 639 11.32 18.68 -10.47
N VAL A 640 10.81 18.58 -9.24
CA VAL A 640 11.45 19.18 -8.06
C VAL A 640 12.00 18.07 -7.19
N ASN A 641 13.19 18.29 -6.61
CA ASN A 641 13.78 17.35 -5.66
C ASN A 641 12.90 17.24 -4.42
N LEU A 642 12.60 16.02 -4.01
CA LEU A 642 12.00 15.75 -2.70
C LEU A 642 12.97 16.17 -1.59
N PRO A 643 12.44 16.59 -0.43
CA PRO A 643 13.28 16.89 0.72
C PRO A 643 14.07 15.65 1.14
N VAL A 644 15.33 15.85 1.51
CA VAL A 644 16.18 14.79 2.08
C VAL A 644 15.73 14.55 3.52
N ALA A 645 15.42 13.29 3.85
CA ALA A 645 15.04 12.85 5.18
C ALA A 645 16.15 13.12 6.21
N SER A 646 15.77 13.39 7.45
CA SER A 646 16.71 13.48 8.56
C SER A 646 17.16 12.07 8.96
N ILE A 647 18.36 11.66 8.53
CA ILE A 647 18.93 10.31 8.79
C ILE A 647 19.99 10.38 9.89
N ASN A 648 19.96 9.45 10.85
CA ASN A 648 20.99 9.32 11.88
C ASN A 648 22.31 8.81 11.29
N MET A 649 23.14 9.74 10.83
CA MET A 649 24.40 9.39 10.15
C MET A 649 25.43 8.75 11.07
N ALA A 650 25.41 9.01 12.38
CA ALA A 650 26.40 8.46 13.30
C ALA A 650 26.30 6.93 13.35
N LYS A 651 25.09 6.40 13.55
CA LYS A 651 24.85 4.94 13.56
C LYS A 651 24.97 4.32 12.18
N MET A 652 24.40 4.97 11.15
CA MET A 652 24.38 4.38 9.81
C MET A 652 25.77 4.32 9.17
N CYS A 653 26.67 5.29 9.43
CA CYS A 653 28.05 5.21 8.93
C CYS A 653 28.79 4.00 9.50
N VAL A 654 28.60 3.68 10.78
CA VAL A 654 29.25 2.53 11.43
C VAL A 654 28.75 1.23 10.80
N ARG A 655 27.44 1.07 10.67
CA ARG A 655 26.83 -0.14 10.09
C ARG A 655 27.29 -0.38 8.65
N TYR A 656 27.10 0.59 7.75
CA TYR A 656 27.49 0.43 6.35
C TYR A 656 28.99 0.21 6.18
N GLY A 657 29.82 0.89 6.97
CA GLY A 657 31.28 0.70 6.94
C GLY A 657 31.69 -0.69 7.37
N GLU A 658 31.09 -1.22 8.44
CA GLU A 658 31.35 -2.55 8.95
C GLU A 658 30.86 -3.65 7.99
N ASP A 659 29.64 -3.52 7.46
CA ASP A 659 29.07 -4.48 6.51
C ASP A 659 29.94 -4.59 5.24
N VAL A 660 30.36 -3.45 4.66
CA VAL A 660 31.28 -3.43 3.51
C VAL A 660 32.63 -4.05 3.85
N ARG A 661 33.18 -3.77 5.05
CA ARG A 661 34.44 -4.39 5.51
C ARG A 661 34.31 -5.90 5.54
N GLN A 662 33.21 -6.43 6.06
CA GLN A 662 32.95 -7.86 6.14
C GLN A 662 32.75 -8.48 4.75
N MET A 663 32.11 -7.79 3.81
CA MET A 663 32.01 -8.22 2.41
C MET A 663 33.39 -8.38 1.75
N ARG A 664 34.32 -7.46 2.02
CA ARG A 664 35.72 -7.57 1.53
C ARG A 664 36.46 -8.74 2.16
N VAL A 665 36.29 -8.94 3.48
CA VAL A 665 36.85 -10.10 4.19
C VAL A 665 36.31 -11.40 3.62
N LEU A 666 35.01 -11.47 3.34
CA LEU A 666 34.38 -12.63 2.72
C LEU A 666 34.99 -12.93 1.34
N ARG A 667 35.15 -11.92 0.48
CA ARG A 667 35.81 -12.09 -0.84
C ARG A 667 37.20 -12.69 -0.69
N GLN A 668 38.03 -12.12 0.20
CA GLN A 668 39.40 -12.60 0.43
C GLN A 668 39.42 -14.05 0.94
N LEU A 669 38.53 -14.39 1.88
CA LEU A 669 38.42 -15.74 2.42
C LEU A 669 38.05 -16.75 1.33
N LEU A 670 37.07 -16.41 0.50
CA LEU A 670 36.63 -17.27 -0.60
C LEU A 670 37.73 -17.46 -1.66
N GLN A 671 38.41 -16.37 -2.04
CA GLN A 671 39.44 -16.37 -3.08
C GLN A 671 40.74 -17.06 -2.64
N ASN A 672 41.09 -17.04 -1.36
CA ASN A 672 42.37 -17.57 -0.89
C ASN A 672 42.27 -19.00 -0.34
N GLU A 673 41.15 -19.31 0.32
CA GLU A 673 41.00 -20.56 1.09
C GLU A 673 39.90 -21.45 0.52
N VAL A 674 38.66 -20.95 0.42
CA VAL A 674 37.47 -21.80 0.22
C VAL A 674 37.34 -22.31 -1.22
N TYR A 675 37.78 -21.56 -2.24
CA TYR A 675 37.65 -21.98 -3.65
C TYR A 675 38.33 -23.30 -3.99
N LYS A 676 39.27 -23.76 -3.16
CA LYS A 676 39.97 -25.04 -3.33
C LYS A 676 39.12 -26.22 -2.85
N GLU A 677 38.12 -25.97 -2.01
CA GLU A 677 37.36 -26.99 -1.29
C GLU A 677 35.94 -27.16 -1.83
N VAL A 678 35.34 -26.08 -2.34
CA VAL A 678 33.99 -26.08 -2.90
C VAL A 678 33.88 -25.04 -4.00
N ASP A 679 32.99 -25.29 -4.97
CA ASP A 679 32.70 -24.32 -6.02
C ASP A 679 32.02 -23.08 -5.42
N VAL A 680 32.73 -21.96 -5.50
CA VAL A 680 32.28 -20.63 -5.04
C VAL A 680 32.25 -19.62 -6.18
N SER A 681 32.17 -20.10 -7.43
CA SER A 681 32.21 -19.25 -8.63
C SER A 681 31.09 -18.20 -8.63
N ASP A 682 29.87 -18.58 -8.24
CA ASP A 682 28.74 -17.65 -8.13
C ASP A 682 28.93 -16.60 -7.03
N TRP A 683 29.56 -17.00 -5.93
CA TRP A 683 29.89 -16.11 -4.83
C TRP A 683 30.96 -15.09 -5.24
N LEU A 684 32.04 -15.56 -5.86
CA LEU A 684 33.12 -14.70 -6.36
C LEU A 684 32.61 -13.77 -7.46
N THR A 685 31.77 -14.25 -8.37
CA THR A 685 31.15 -13.42 -9.41
C THR A 685 30.33 -12.29 -8.80
N TYR A 686 29.48 -12.61 -7.81
CA TYR A 686 28.71 -11.60 -7.10
C TYR A 686 29.60 -10.59 -6.36
N LEU A 687 30.57 -11.06 -5.58
CA LEU A 687 31.44 -10.19 -4.77
C LEU A 687 32.39 -9.35 -5.63
N ASN A 688 32.87 -9.89 -6.75
CA ASN A 688 33.69 -9.13 -7.71
C ASN A 688 32.85 -8.05 -8.40
N ASN A 689 31.60 -8.34 -8.78
CA ASN A 689 30.70 -7.32 -9.32
C ASN A 689 30.40 -6.23 -8.28
N PHE A 690 30.14 -6.63 -7.03
CA PHE A 690 29.94 -5.71 -5.91
C PHE A 690 31.18 -4.83 -5.68
N LEU A 691 32.40 -5.39 -5.75
CA LEU A 691 33.67 -4.71 -5.47
C LEU A 691 34.42 -4.17 -6.70
N SER A 692 33.84 -4.24 -7.91
CA SER A 692 34.49 -4.03 -9.22
C SER A 692 35.30 -2.72 -9.40
N TYR A 693 35.10 -1.71 -8.55
CA TYR A 693 35.88 -0.47 -8.54
C TYR A 693 37.23 -0.56 -7.80
N GLU A 694 37.60 -1.69 -7.18
CA GLU A 694 38.94 -1.84 -6.56
C GLU A 694 40.07 -1.97 -7.60
N GLU A 695 39.83 -2.47 -8.82
CA GLU A 695 40.92 -2.82 -9.76
C GLU A 695 41.40 -1.68 -10.68
N SER A 696 40.71 -0.53 -10.75
CA SER A 696 41.15 0.61 -11.56
C SER A 696 42.02 1.63 -10.81
N MET A 697 42.55 1.28 -9.65
CA MET A 697 43.70 1.99 -9.04
C MET A 697 44.97 1.15 -9.20
N SER A 698 45.35 0.85 -10.44
CA SER A 698 46.74 0.50 -10.73
C SER A 698 47.64 1.70 -10.43
N PRO A 699 48.82 1.51 -9.82
CA PRO A 699 49.63 2.59 -9.30
C PRO A 699 50.14 3.48 -10.43
N VAL A 700 50.18 4.79 -10.15
CA VAL A 700 50.81 5.83 -10.96
C VAL A 700 52.10 5.30 -11.56
N ASP A 701 52.16 5.41 -12.88
CA ASP A 701 53.21 4.92 -13.75
C ASP A 701 54.60 5.01 -13.12
N SER A 702 55.22 3.84 -13.01
CA SER A 702 56.66 3.62 -13.06
C SER A 702 57.21 4.16 -14.38
N ALA A 703 57.29 5.49 -14.52
CA ALA A 703 57.89 6.15 -15.66
C ALA A 703 58.79 7.30 -15.18
N SER A 704 59.86 6.94 -14.48
CA SER A 704 61.13 7.65 -14.64
C SER A 704 62.22 6.60 -14.83
N SER A 705 62.24 6.05 -16.04
CA SER A 705 63.38 5.35 -16.58
C SER A 705 64.61 6.27 -16.49
N SER A 706 65.58 5.84 -15.70
CA SER A 706 67.01 5.87 -16.01
C SER A 706 67.37 6.66 -17.28
N LEU A 707 67.79 7.90 -17.11
CA LEU A 707 68.53 8.64 -18.12
C LEU A 707 69.78 9.24 -17.46
N LEU A 708 70.92 8.87 -18.04
CA LEU A 708 72.25 9.50 -17.94
C LEU A 708 73.01 9.14 -16.66
N GLY A 709 74.09 8.33 -16.67
CA GLY A 709 75.10 8.21 -17.73
C GLY A 709 75.94 9.48 -17.78
N GLY A 710 76.99 9.56 -16.95
CA GLY A 710 77.95 10.67 -16.96
C GLY A 710 78.93 10.70 -15.79
N ILE A 711 80.17 10.32 -16.11
CA ILE A 711 81.44 10.36 -15.34
C ILE A 711 81.70 9.16 -14.44
#